data_AF-A0AB74D5Q8-F1
#
_entry.id   AF-A0AB74D5Q8-F1
#
_cell.length_a   1.000
_cell.length_b   1.000
_cell.length_c   1.000
_cell.angle_alpha   90.00
_cell.angle_beta   90.00
_cell.angle_gamma   90.00
#
_symmetry.space_group_name_H-M   'P 1'
#
loop_
_entity.id
_entity.type
_entity.pdbx_description
1 polymer ?
#
loop_
_entity_poly.entity_id
_entity_poly.type
_entity_poly.pdbx_seq_one_letter_code
_entity_poly.pdbx_strand_id
1 'polypeptide(L)'
;MSVTTSGLQSKSGQGATKRAVELLSSMRFAIALLVVLSIASIVGTVLTQDDPYPNYVNQFGPFWADIFRSLGLYNVYSAWWFMLILIFLVVSISLCVIRNAPKMLKDAKSWKDKVREGSLRAFHHKAEYAAAGTRAQATATLAAFVTKAGYKHVVRETDGATLVSAKRGAMTKWGYIAAHLAIVVICVGGLLDSNLPIKFQMWMFGKSPVNTSATISEISPDHRLSASNPTFRGYAWVPEGQFVSTAILNQPNGSLIQDLPFSIQLNKFIVDYYTTGMPKLFASDIVVIDRATGQKIPARVEVNKPFTYKGVSIYQSSFQDGGSQMQMTAYPMTGAAPKTFPVQGTIGSSVPLQMPGADGETIEFSDFRAINVENMADANGRPDVRGVAKTTTLKEAFDERLGSGAKSSKPMQLHNIGPSVQYKVRGKDGQAREFNNYMLPVDMGGERVFLAGVRASPNDPFRYMRIPADSQDSIGEWMRVRAALEDPAVRTEAAARFAQRSLPGSEAALRGRLQDSASKVLTLFAAGDDSAGRGVDGQPLGGFQAVATFIDRSVPKAEQEKAAGLLLRMLEGAMWEVWQIARERAGEPPMQQGAESVRFVQNAINALSDSFLYGAPVYLQLDSFKQVQASVFQLTRAPGKNLVYLGSLLLVAGIFSMFYVRERRLWFWLKDAGSGVDVVMAMSTARKTFDFEKEFVQTRDAAGAALHAAPRDAAPASAPRPPAGGGSEDSTR
;
A
#
# COMPACT_ATOMS: atom_id res chain seq x y z
N MET A 1 -37.42 -28.34 -12.69
CA MET A 1 -37.91 -27.36 -13.67
C MET A 1 -36.69 -26.76 -14.33
N SER A 2 -36.53 -26.96 -15.64
CA SER A 2 -35.45 -26.35 -16.42
C SER A 2 -35.69 -24.85 -16.48
N VAL A 3 -34.76 -24.08 -15.91
CA VAL A 3 -34.77 -22.63 -16.02
C VAL A 3 -34.29 -22.32 -17.44
N THR A 4 -35.20 -21.91 -18.31
CA THR A 4 -34.88 -21.55 -19.70
C THR A 4 -33.82 -20.44 -19.74
N THR A 5 -32.72 -20.67 -20.45
CA THR A 5 -31.58 -19.74 -20.58
C THR A 5 -31.82 -18.58 -21.58
N SER A 6 -32.92 -18.62 -22.33
CA SER A 6 -33.28 -17.67 -23.39
C SER A 6 -33.85 -16.36 -22.83
N GLY A 7 -33.52 -15.18 -23.37
CA GLY A 7 -33.83 -13.81 -22.88
C GLY A 7 -35.32 -13.37 -22.79
N LEU A 8 -35.56 -12.09 -22.42
CA LEU A 8 -36.87 -11.42 -22.31
C LEU A 8 -37.53 -11.20 -23.69
N GLN A 9 -38.66 -11.86 -23.98
CA GLN A 9 -39.44 -11.58 -25.19
C GLN A 9 -40.42 -10.42 -24.98
N SER A 10 -40.06 -9.22 -25.43
CA SER A 10 -40.98 -8.06 -25.49
C SER A 10 -42.04 -8.24 -26.58
N LYS A 11 -43.27 -7.78 -26.30
CA LYS A 11 -44.40 -7.74 -27.25
C LYS A 11 -44.51 -6.45 -28.06
N SER A 12 -43.59 -5.49 -27.93
CA SER A 12 -43.57 -4.26 -28.76
C SER A 12 -42.49 -4.30 -29.84
N GLY A 13 -42.82 -3.76 -31.02
CA GLY A 13 -42.01 -3.85 -32.24
C GLY A 13 -40.81 -2.90 -32.24
N GLN A 14 -39.61 -3.48 -32.31
CA GLN A 14 -38.40 -3.02 -33.05
C GLN A 14 -37.30 -4.07 -32.81
N GLY A 15 -36.82 -4.73 -33.86
CA GLY A 15 -36.03 -5.97 -33.75
C GLY A 15 -34.68 -5.86 -33.02
N ALA A 16 -34.04 -4.69 -33.03
CA ALA A 16 -32.72 -4.48 -32.42
C ALA A 16 -32.78 -4.32 -30.90
N THR A 17 -33.73 -3.51 -30.39
CA THR A 17 -33.93 -3.32 -28.95
C THR A 17 -34.37 -4.62 -28.27
N LYS A 18 -35.19 -5.43 -28.96
CA LYS A 18 -35.56 -6.79 -28.51
C LYS A 18 -34.34 -7.70 -28.35
N ARG A 19 -33.50 -7.81 -29.38
CA ARG A 19 -32.28 -8.65 -29.34
C ARG A 19 -31.31 -8.19 -28.25
N ALA A 20 -31.16 -6.88 -28.07
CA ALA A 20 -30.31 -6.32 -27.03
C ALA A 20 -30.81 -6.68 -25.61
N VAL A 21 -32.11 -6.52 -25.35
CA VAL A 21 -32.71 -6.89 -24.06
C VAL A 21 -32.66 -8.41 -23.84
N GLU A 22 -32.83 -9.23 -24.88
CA GLU A 22 -32.68 -10.68 -24.79
C GLU A 22 -31.25 -11.12 -24.45
N LEU A 23 -30.24 -10.47 -25.04
CA LEU A 23 -28.82 -10.72 -24.74
C LEU A 23 -28.47 -10.28 -23.32
N LEU A 24 -28.83 -9.04 -22.95
CA LEU A 24 -28.55 -8.48 -21.63
C LEU A 24 -29.27 -9.24 -20.50
N SER A 25 -30.42 -9.84 -20.76
CA SER A 25 -31.17 -10.65 -19.78
C SER A 25 -30.79 -12.14 -19.75
N SER A 26 -29.70 -12.54 -20.42
CA SER A 26 -29.21 -13.92 -20.46
C SER A 26 -28.29 -14.23 -19.27
N MET A 27 -28.54 -15.35 -18.60
CA MET A 27 -27.67 -15.86 -17.52
C MET A 27 -26.24 -16.14 -18.02
N ARG A 28 -26.10 -16.62 -19.27
CA ARG A 28 -24.78 -16.92 -19.87
C ARG A 28 -23.97 -15.64 -20.08
N PHE A 29 -24.64 -14.55 -20.45
CA PHE A 29 -24.01 -13.26 -20.63
C PHE A 29 -23.50 -12.70 -19.31
N ALA A 30 -24.32 -12.73 -18.25
CA ALA A 30 -23.90 -12.31 -16.91
C ALA A 30 -22.68 -13.09 -16.38
N ILE A 31 -22.66 -14.42 -16.56
CA ILE A 31 -21.53 -15.26 -16.16
C ILE A 31 -20.28 -14.91 -16.95
N ALA A 32 -20.39 -14.69 -18.27
CA ALA A 32 -19.25 -14.28 -19.09
C ALA A 32 -18.68 -12.94 -18.62
N LEU A 33 -19.52 -11.94 -18.33
CA LEU A 33 -19.08 -10.65 -17.78
C LEU A 33 -18.37 -10.79 -16.43
N LEU A 34 -18.87 -11.67 -15.55
CA LEU A 34 -18.25 -11.93 -14.25
C LEU A 34 -16.85 -12.56 -14.42
N VAL A 35 -16.68 -13.50 -15.34
CA VAL A 35 -15.37 -14.10 -15.64
C VAL A 35 -14.40 -13.02 -16.15
N VAL A 36 -14.84 -12.16 -17.08
CA VAL A 36 -14.01 -11.06 -17.59
C VAL A 36 -13.61 -10.09 -16.48
N LEU A 37 -14.54 -9.70 -15.60
CA LEU A 37 -14.24 -8.86 -14.42
C LEU A 37 -13.26 -9.53 -13.47
N SER A 38 -13.36 -10.84 -13.29
CA SER A 38 -12.45 -11.61 -12.43
C SER A 38 -11.03 -11.59 -12.99
N ILE A 39 -10.85 -11.82 -14.30
CA ILE A 39 -9.55 -11.73 -14.97
C ILE A 39 -8.97 -10.31 -14.85
N ALA A 40 -9.78 -9.29 -15.14
CA ALA A 40 -9.38 -7.89 -15.00
C ALA A 40 -8.93 -7.54 -13.57
N SER A 41 -9.65 -8.05 -12.56
CA SER A 41 -9.33 -7.81 -11.15
C SER A 41 -8.03 -8.51 -10.73
N ILE A 42 -7.75 -9.70 -11.26
CA ILE A 42 -6.48 -10.40 -11.02
C ILE A 42 -5.31 -9.58 -11.58
N VAL A 43 -5.43 -9.07 -12.81
CA VAL A 43 -4.40 -8.21 -13.42
C VAL A 43 -4.15 -6.96 -12.57
N GLY A 44 -5.21 -6.30 -12.12
CA GLY A 44 -5.10 -5.11 -11.24
C GLY A 44 -4.56 -5.40 -9.84
N THR A 45 -4.57 -6.67 -9.38
CA THR A 45 -3.98 -7.07 -8.10
C THR A 45 -2.49 -7.38 -8.24
N VAL A 46 -2.08 -7.93 -9.38
CA VAL A 46 -0.67 -8.27 -9.67
C VAL A 46 0.14 -7.02 -10.01
N LEU A 47 -0.45 -6.10 -10.77
CA LEU A 47 0.17 -4.82 -11.10
C LEU A 47 -0.17 -3.80 -10.02
N THR A 48 0.83 -3.30 -9.28
CA THR A 48 0.64 -2.22 -8.29
C THR A 48 -0.11 -1.07 -8.94
N GLN A 49 -1.19 -0.60 -8.31
CA GLN A 49 -2.05 0.44 -8.89
C GLN A 49 -1.56 1.84 -8.49
N ASP A 50 -1.69 2.80 -9.40
CA ASP A 50 -1.35 4.23 -9.22
C ASP A 50 0.11 4.51 -8.81
N ASP A 51 1.07 3.64 -9.17
CA ASP A 51 2.50 3.89 -8.98
C ASP A 51 3.05 4.94 -10.00
N PRO A 52 4.16 5.61 -9.71
CA PRO A 52 4.83 6.48 -10.67
C PRO A 52 5.25 5.75 -11.95
N TYR A 53 5.04 6.37 -13.12
CA TYR A 53 5.37 5.79 -14.43
C TYR A 53 6.79 5.19 -14.54
N PRO A 54 7.85 5.86 -14.03
CA PRO A 54 9.21 5.30 -14.09
C PRO A 54 9.36 3.95 -13.37
N ASN A 55 8.58 3.68 -12.33
CA ASN A 55 8.65 2.40 -11.61
C ASN A 55 8.19 1.25 -12.50
N TYR A 56 7.15 1.46 -13.31
CA TYR A 56 6.70 0.46 -14.28
C TYR A 56 7.71 0.26 -15.40
N VAL A 57 8.35 1.34 -15.87
CA VAL A 57 9.44 1.24 -16.86
C VAL A 57 10.62 0.46 -16.31
N ASN A 58 11.00 0.69 -15.06
CA ASN A 58 12.11 -0.01 -14.40
C ASN A 58 11.79 -1.50 -14.17
N GLN A 59 10.55 -1.85 -13.85
CA GLN A 59 10.14 -3.23 -13.57
C GLN A 59 9.86 -4.05 -14.84
N PHE A 60 9.24 -3.45 -15.86
CA PHE A 60 8.71 -4.16 -17.03
C PHE A 60 9.33 -3.73 -18.37
N GLY A 61 10.16 -2.69 -18.36
CA GLY A 61 10.73 -2.07 -19.57
C GLY A 61 9.76 -1.08 -20.25
N PRO A 62 10.28 -0.19 -21.11
CA PRO A 62 9.47 0.87 -21.75
C PRO A 62 8.29 0.33 -22.57
N PHE A 63 8.50 -0.77 -23.30
CA PHE A 63 7.47 -1.34 -24.19
C PHE A 63 6.21 -1.80 -23.44
N TRP A 64 6.37 -2.61 -22.40
CA TRP A 64 5.23 -3.08 -21.59
C TRP A 64 4.61 -1.95 -20.79
N ALA A 65 5.43 -1.01 -20.30
CA ALA A 65 4.92 0.16 -19.61
C ALA A 65 4.02 1.02 -20.51
N ASP A 66 4.37 1.19 -21.78
CA ASP A 66 3.50 1.91 -22.73
C ASP A 66 2.20 1.15 -23.02
N ILE A 67 2.25 -0.17 -23.15
CA ILE A 67 1.04 -1.00 -23.34
C ILE A 67 0.11 -0.85 -22.14
N PHE A 68 0.63 -1.02 -20.92
CA PHE A 68 -0.16 -0.90 -19.70
C PHE A 68 -0.77 0.50 -19.56
N ARG A 69 -0.04 1.55 -19.99
CA ARG A 69 -0.52 2.93 -20.05
C ARG A 69 -1.70 3.08 -21.00
N SER A 70 -1.55 2.56 -22.22
CA SER A 70 -2.58 2.67 -23.26
C SER A 70 -3.89 1.94 -22.89
N LEU A 71 -3.77 0.83 -22.17
CA LEU A 71 -4.89 0.01 -21.71
C LEU A 71 -5.48 0.48 -20.37
N GLY A 72 -4.82 1.40 -19.66
CA GLY A 72 -5.23 1.86 -18.33
C GLY A 72 -5.10 0.79 -17.24
N LEU A 73 -4.10 -0.11 -17.35
CA LEU A 73 -3.89 -1.19 -16.38
C LEU A 73 -3.30 -0.72 -15.05
N TYR A 74 -2.74 0.49 -15.01
CA TYR A 74 -2.26 1.10 -13.77
C TYR A 74 -3.36 1.53 -12.81
N ASN A 75 -4.59 1.67 -13.33
CA ASN A 75 -5.73 2.13 -12.56
C ASN A 75 -7.03 1.43 -13.00
N VAL A 76 -6.98 0.10 -13.14
CA VAL A 76 -8.03 -0.78 -13.68
C VAL A 76 -9.40 -0.47 -13.10
N TYR A 77 -9.50 -0.30 -11.78
CA TYR A 77 -10.77 -0.07 -11.07
C TYR A 77 -11.45 1.27 -11.42
N SER A 78 -10.69 2.21 -11.99
CA SER A 78 -11.19 3.50 -12.46
C SER A 78 -11.23 3.60 -13.99
N ALA A 79 -10.72 2.59 -14.71
CA ALA A 79 -10.66 2.56 -16.16
C ALA A 79 -12.06 2.51 -16.78
N TRP A 80 -12.25 3.20 -17.90
CA TRP A 80 -13.57 3.34 -18.54
C TRP A 80 -14.16 1.98 -18.96
N TRP A 81 -13.32 1.07 -19.46
CA TRP A 81 -13.74 -0.25 -19.91
C TRP A 81 -14.19 -1.13 -18.74
N PHE A 82 -13.51 -1.05 -17.59
CA PHE A 82 -13.87 -1.79 -16.38
C PHE A 82 -15.22 -1.33 -15.86
N MET A 83 -15.43 -0.01 -15.80
CA MET A 83 -16.70 0.59 -15.38
C MET A 83 -17.84 0.24 -16.33
N LEU A 84 -17.58 0.20 -17.64
CA LEU A 84 -18.56 -0.22 -18.64
C LEU A 84 -18.98 -1.68 -18.46
N ILE A 85 -18.03 -2.59 -18.21
CA ILE A 85 -18.34 -4.01 -17.93
C ILE A 85 -19.15 -4.13 -16.63
N LEU A 86 -18.80 -3.38 -15.59
CA LEU A 86 -19.53 -3.37 -14.32
C LEU A 86 -20.96 -2.85 -14.49
N ILE A 87 -21.18 -1.79 -15.27
CA ILE A 87 -22.52 -1.28 -15.61
C ILE A 87 -23.33 -2.35 -16.35
N PHE A 88 -22.74 -3.01 -17.36
CA PHE A 88 -23.43 -4.09 -18.07
C PHE A 88 -23.79 -5.27 -17.16
N LEU A 89 -22.91 -5.63 -16.22
CA LEU A 89 -23.18 -6.66 -15.23
C LEU A 89 -24.38 -6.27 -14.35
N VAL A 90 -24.41 -5.04 -13.82
CA VAL A 90 -25.50 -4.53 -13.00
C VAL A 90 -26.82 -4.55 -13.76
N VAL A 91 -26.84 -4.07 -15.00
CA VAL A 91 -28.03 -4.08 -15.86
C VAL A 91 -28.48 -5.52 -16.11
N SER A 92 -27.55 -6.42 -16.44
CA SER A 92 -27.86 -7.82 -16.73
C SER A 92 -28.47 -8.55 -15.54
N ILE A 93 -27.85 -8.44 -14.36
CA ILE A 93 -28.37 -9.07 -13.14
C ILE A 93 -29.72 -8.46 -12.76
N SER A 94 -29.87 -7.13 -12.88
CA SER A 94 -31.14 -6.45 -12.60
C SER A 94 -32.28 -6.97 -13.49
N LEU A 95 -32.04 -7.11 -14.80
CA LEU A 95 -33.03 -7.67 -15.74
C LEU A 95 -33.34 -9.14 -15.42
N CYS A 96 -32.34 -9.94 -15.02
CA CYS A 96 -32.56 -11.32 -14.59
C CYS A 96 -33.44 -11.40 -13.34
N VAL A 97 -33.23 -10.52 -12.35
CA VAL A 97 -34.05 -10.43 -11.13
C VAL A 97 -35.47 -10.02 -11.47
N ILE A 98 -35.65 -8.94 -12.25
CA ILE A 98 -36.97 -8.42 -12.65
C ILE A 98 -37.79 -9.50 -13.36
N ARG A 99 -37.15 -10.32 -14.20
CA ARG A 99 -37.81 -11.40 -14.93
C ARG A 99 -38.17 -12.60 -14.06
N ASN A 100 -37.25 -13.04 -13.21
CA ASN A 100 -37.37 -14.32 -12.50
C ASN A 100 -38.07 -14.18 -11.15
N ALA A 101 -37.88 -13.06 -10.45
CA ALA A 101 -38.48 -12.83 -9.14
C ALA A 101 -40.02 -12.98 -9.14
N PRO A 102 -40.79 -12.42 -10.10
CA PRO A 102 -42.24 -12.59 -10.12
C PRO A 102 -42.68 -14.05 -10.30
N LYS A 103 -41.98 -14.80 -11.15
CA LYS A 103 -42.25 -16.24 -11.37
C LYS A 103 -42.00 -17.05 -10.10
N MET A 104 -40.87 -16.78 -9.44
CA MET A 104 -40.53 -17.45 -8.18
C MET A 104 -41.50 -17.10 -7.05
N LEU A 105 -41.96 -15.85 -6.98
CA LEU A 105 -42.98 -15.41 -6.03
C LEU A 105 -44.32 -16.10 -6.28
N LYS A 106 -44.74 -16.21 -7.55
CA LYS A 106 -45.95 -16.95 -7.93
C LYS A 106 -45.83 -18.43 -7.58
N ASP A 107 -44.69 -19.05 -7.85
CA ASP A 107 -44.42 -20.46 -7.52
C ASP A 107 -44.31 -20.72 -6.01
N ALA A 108 -43.82 -19.75 -5.22
CA ALA A 108 -43.81 -19.82 -3.75
C ALA A 108 -45.24 -19.82 -3.20
N LYS A 109 -46.13 -19.03 -3.82
CA LYS A 109 -47.55 -18.96 -3.46
C LYS A 109 -48.34 -20.18 -3.97
N SER A 110 -47.93 -20.79 -5.09
CA SER A 110 -48.59 -21.97 -5.69
C SER A 110 -48.58 -23.21 -4.78
N TRP A 111 -49.74 -23.86 -4.69
CA TRP A 111 -49.94 -25.10 -3.92
C TRP A 111 -49.68 -26.37 -4.74
N LYS A 112 -49.57 -26.28 -6.09
CA LYS A 112 -49.56 -27.43 -7.01
C LYS A 112 -50.65 -28.44 -6.64
N ASP A 113 -51.88 -27.96 -6.69
CA ASP A 113 -53.13 -28.62 -6.34
C ASP A 113 -53.77 -29.41 -7.51
N LYS A 114 -53.08 -29.50 -8.66
CA LYS A 114 -53.51 -30.25 -9.86
C LYS A 114 -52.79 -31.60 -10.00
N VAL A 115 -52.61 -32.33 -8.90
CA VAL A 115 -51.97 -33.65 -8.93
C VAL A 115 -53.05 -34.71 -9.05
N ARG A 116 -52.89 -35.64 -10.00
CA ARG A 116 -53.78 -36.80 -10.16
C ARG A 116 -53.21 -38.00 -9.40
N GLU A 117 -54.05 -38.92 -8.98
CA GLU A 117 -53.67 -40.15 -8.26
C GLU A 117 -52.51 -40.92 -8.93
N GLY A 118 -52.61 -41.15 -10.25
CA GLY A 118 -51.55 -41.84 -11.00
C GLY A 118 -50.21 -41.11 -10.98
N SER A 119 -50.22 -39.78 -10.86
CA SER A 119 -49.00 -38.98 -10.70
C SER A 119 -48.40 -39.12 -9.31
N LEU A 120 -49.21 -39.29 -8.25
CA LEU A 120 -48.72 -39.53 -6.88
C LEU A 120 -48.07 -40.90 -6.75
N ARG A 121 -48.67 -41.93 -7.36
CA ARG A 121 -48.09 -43.28 -7.42
C ARG A 121 -46.78 -43.37 -8.21
N ALA A 122 -46.48 -42.37 -9.04
CA ALA A 122 -45.22 -42.27 -9.77
C ALA A 122 -44.09 -41.59 -8.98
N PHE A 123 -44.36 -41.04 -7.78
CA PHE A 123 -43.28 -40.52 -6.93
C PHE A 123 -42.43 -41.64 -6.35
N HIS A 124 -41.12 -41.41 -6.26
CA HIS A 124 -40.20 -42.31 -5.57
C HIS A 124 -40.51 -42.41 -4.07
N HIS A 125 -40.89 -41.29 -3.45
CA HIS A 125 -41.21 -41.18 -2.03
C HIS A 125 -42.71 -41.19 -1.84
N LYS A 126 -43.30 -42.40 -1.84
CA LYS A 126 -44.74 -42.63 -1.71
C LYS A 126 -45.05 -43.69 -0.66
N ALA A 127 -46.25 -43.64 -0.12
CA ALA A 127 -46.79 -44.68 0.76
C ALA A 127 -48.30 -44.76 0.61
N GLU A 128 -48.86 -45.95 0.78
CA GLU A 128 -50.31 -46.18 0.69
C GLU A 128 -50.83 -46.77 2.00
N TYR A 129 -51.99 -46.33 2.45
CA TYR A 129 -52.62 -46.76 3.70
C TYR A 129 -54.07 -47.16 3.45
N ALA A 130 -54.54 -48.15 4.21
CA ALA A 130 -55.95 -48.48 4.35
C ALA A 130 -56.43 -47.95 5.71
N ALA A 131 -57.10 -46.80 5.73
CA ALA A 131 -57.59 -46.21 6.98
C ALA A 131 -59.05 -46.60 7.24
N ALA A 132 -59.38 -46.89 8.50
CA ALA A 132 -60.76 -47.12 8.91
C ALA A 132 -61.52 -45.79 9.05
N GLY A 133 -62.85 -45.82 8.88
CA GLY A 133 -63.72 -44.66 9.04
C GLY A 133 -64.07 -43.96 7.73
N THR A 134 -64.53 -42.71 7.84
CA THR A 134 -64.97 -41.91 6.68
C THR A 134 -63.84 -41.05 6.10
N ARG A 135 -63.92 -40.73 4.81
CA ARG A 135 -62.99 -39.82 4.11
C ARG A 135 -62.87 -38.45 4.78
N ALA A 136 -63.96 -37.94 5.36
CA ALA A 136 -63.96 -36.70 6.14
C ALA A 136 -63.12 -36.79 7.43
N GLN A 137 -63.25 -37.89 8.17
CA GLN A 137 -62.46 -38.13 9.40
C GLN A 137 -60.97 -38.28 9.07
N ALA A 138 -60.62 -39.10 8.07
CA ALA A 138 -59.24 -39.28 7.65
C ALA A 138 -58.60 -37.97 7.16
N THR A 139 -59.37 -37.14 6.46
CA THR A 139 -58.91 -35.81 6.02
C THR A 139 -58.64 -34.88 7.20
N ALA A 140 -59.53 -34.82 8.20
CA ALA A 140 -59.35 -33.99 9.38
C ALA A 140 -58.11 -34.42 10.21
N THR A 141 -57.92 -35.73 10.37
CA THR A 141 -56.76 -36.32 11.04
C THR A 141 -55.45 -35.95 10.33
N LEU A 142 -55.39 -36.10 9.01
CA LEU A 142 -54.20 -35.75 8.23
C LEU A 142 -53.94 -34.25 8.20
N ALA A 143 -54.99 -33.41 8.11
CA ALA A 143 -54.89 -31.96 8.20
C ALA A 143 -54.32 -31.50 9.56
N ALA A 144 -54.76 -32.12 10.66
CA ALA A 144 -54.21 -31.87 12.00
C ALA A 144 -52.75 -32.33 12.11
N PHE A 145 -52.42 -33.51 11.58
CA PHE A 145 -51.06 -34.04 11.54
C PHE A 145 -50.10 -33.10 10.80
N VAL A 146 -50.43 -32.68 9.57
CA VAL A 146 -49.54 -31.80 8.80
C VAL A 146 -49.37 -30.43 9.46
N THR A 147 -50.41 -29.93 10.13
CA THR A 147 -50.35 -28.67 10.89
C THR A 147 -49.41 -28.81 12.09
N LYS A 148 -49.53 -29.90 12.86
CA LYS A 148 -48.62 -30.23 13.98
C LYS A 148 -47.18 -30.41 13.53
N ALA A 149 -46.97 -30.97 12.34
CA ALA A 149 -45.64 -31.10 11.71
C ALA A 149 -45.09 -29.77 11.14
N GLY A 150 -45.80 -28.65 11.31
CA GLY A 150 -45.38 -27.31 10.91
C GLY A 150 -45.58 -27.01 9.42
N TYR A 151 -46.43 -27.76 8.73
CA TYR A 151 -46.81 -27.47 7.35
C TYR A 151 -48.05 -26.57 7.31
N LYS A 152 -48.06 -25.64 6.34
CA LYS A 152 -49.32 -25.00 5.92
C LYS A 152 -49.99 -25.93 4.92
N HIS A 153 -51.31 -26.08 4.97
CA HIS A 153 -52.03 -27.01 4.10
C HIS A 153 -53.29 -26.39 3.47
N VAL A 154 -53.76 -26.98 2.38
CA VAL A 154 -55.03 -26.68 1.70
C VAL A 154 -55.68 -28.01 1.33
N VAL A 155 -56.99 -28.12 1.58
CA VAL A 155 -57.81 -29.29 1.23
C VAL A 155 -58.68 -28.95 0.03
N ARG A 156 -58.79 -29.86 -0.94
CA ARG A 156 -59.68 -29.73 -2.11
C ARG A 156 -60.33 -31.07 -2.47
N GLU A 157 -61.57 -31.02 -2.92
CA GLU A 157 -62.24 -32.15 -3.56
C GLU A 157 -61.90 -32.18 -5.06
N THR A 158 -61.58 -33.34 -5.62
CA THR A 158 -61.25 -33.53 -7.04
C THR A 158 -61.55 -34.95 -7.48
N ASP A 159 -62.33 -35.13 -8.56
CA ASP A 159 -62.63 -36.43 -9.19
C ASP A 159 -63.09 -37.53 -8.21
N GLY A 160 -63.97 -37.19 -7.27
CA GLY A 160 -64.47 -38.13 -6.25
C GLY A 160 -63.48 -38.47 -5.13
N ALA A 161 -62.39 -37.72 -5.01
CA ALA A 161 -61.34 -37.87 -4.00
C ALA A 161 -61.07 -36.56 -3.24
N THR A 162 -60.51 -36.66 -2.04
CA THR A 162 -60.06 -35.50 -1.25
C THR A 162 -58.54 -35.39 -1.32
N LEU A 163 -58.01 -34.24 -1.74
CA LEU A 163 -56.59 -33.94 -1.80
C LEU A 163 -56.19 -32.97 -0.68
N VAL A 164 -55.33 -33.42 0.22
CA VAL A 164 -54.64 -32.57 1.20
C VAL A 164 -53.26 -32.21 0.66
N SER A 165 -53.06 -30.94 0.28
CA SER A 165 -51.77 -30.42 -0.19
C SER A 165 -51.10 -29.60 0.91
N ALA A 166 -49.94 -30.03 1.38
CA ALA A 166 -49.18 -29.40 2.46
C ALA A 166 -47.80 -28.92 2.00
N LYS A 167 -47.36 -27.75 2.47
CA LYS A 167 -46.04 -27.17 2.17
C LYS A 167 -45.37 -26.53 3.39
N ARG A 168 -44.04 -26.66 3.47
CA ARG A 168 -43.17 -26.00 4.47
C ARG A 168 -41.91 -25.48 3.81
N GLY A 169 -41.37 -24.36 4.30
CA GLY A 169 -40.08 -23.83 3.83
C GLY A 169 -40.12 -23.08 2.49
N ALA A 170 -41.22 -22.39 2.17
CA ALA A 170 -41.33 -21.58 0.94
C ALA A 170 -40.37 -20.37 0.88
N MET A 171 -39.69 -20.03 1.99
CA MET A 171 -38.75 -18.91 2.10
C MET A 171 -37.48 -19.10 1.23
N THR A 172 -37.12 -20.32 0.84
CA THR A 172 -35.95 -20.60 -0.03
C THR A 172 -35.95 -19.76 -1.32
N LYS A 173 -37.12 -19.48 -1.88
CA LYS A 173 -37.27 -18.68 -3.10
C LYS A 173 -37.00 -17.19 -2.87
N TRP A 174 -37.28 -16.68 -1.67
CA TRP A 174 -36.86 -15.34 -1.25
C TRP A 174 -35.34 -15.26 -1.10
N GLY A 175 -34.69 -16.34 -0.67
CA GLY A 175 -33.24 -16.42 -0.58
C GLY A 175 -32.52 -16.14 -1.91
N TYR A 176 -32.99 -16.76 -2.99
CA TYR A 176 -32.47 -16.49 -4.34
C TYR A 176 -32.61 -15.01 -4.75
N ILE A 177 -33.80 -14.42 -4.52
CA ILE A 177 -34.08 -13.02 -4.88
C ILE A 177 -33.19 -12.09 -4.06
N ALA A 178 -33.08 -12.33 -2.76
CA ALA A 178 -32.24 -11.55 -1.85
C ALA A 178 -30.76 -11.60 -2.25
N ALA A 179 -30.23 -12.77 -2.60
CA ALA A 179 -28.83 -12.92 -3.01
C ALA A 179 -28.50 -12.20 -4.32
N HIS A 180 -29.39 -12.23 -5.31
CA HIS A 180 -29.15 -11.53 -6.58
C HIS A 180 -29.37 -10.02 -6.44
N LEU A 181 -30.39 -9.60 -5.67
CA LEU A 181 -30.60 -8.19 -5.36
C LEU A 181 -29.44 -7.62 -4.56
N ALA A 182 -28.86 -8.38 -3.64
CA ALA A 182 -27.69 -8.00 -2.88
C ALA A 182 -26.52 -7.62 -3.78
N ILE A 183 -26.21 -8.43 -4.79
CA ILE A 183 -25.13 -8.15 -5.75
C ILE A 183 -25.40 -6.82 -6.47
N VAL A 184 -26.63 -6.60 -6.95
CA VAL A 184 -27.02 -5.34 -7.60
C VAL A 184 -26.82 -4.15 -6.66
N VAL A 185 -27.31 -4.25 -5.43
CA VAL A 185 -27.23 -3.18 -4.43
C VAL A 185 -25.77 -2.87 -4.06
N ILE A 186 -24.92 -3.89 -3.89
CA ILE A 186 -23.49 -3.72 -3.62
C ILE A 186 -22.80 -3.03 -4.81
N CYS A 187 -23.03 -3.50 -6.03
CA CYS A 187 -22.42 -2.91 -7.22
C CYS A 187 -22.87 -1.47 -7.44
N VAL A 188 -24.16 -1.15 -7.23
CA VAL A 188 -24.66 0.24 -7.30
C VAL A 188 -24.02 1.10 -6.22
N GLY A 189 -23.90 0.60 -4.98
CA GLY A 189 -23.19 1.30 -3.92
C GLY A 189 -21.73 1.60 -4.28
N GLY A 190 -21.01 0.61 -4.81
CA GLY A 190 -19.63 0.77 -5.28
C GLY A 190 -19.50 1.77 -6.44
N LEU A 191 -20.44 1.77 -7.39
CA LEU A 191 -20.47 2.75 -8.50
C LEU A 191 -20.69 4.18 -7.98
N LEU A 192 -21.54 4.37 -6.98
CA LEU A 192 -21.78 5.68 -6.36
C LEU A 192 -20.55 6.22 -5.61
N ASP A 193 -19.75 5.35 -5.01
CA ASP A 193 -18.52 5.73 -4.29
C ASP A 193 -17.27 5.77 -5.19
N SER A 194 -17.41 5.38 -6.46
CA SER A 194 -16.32 5.38 -7.44
C SER A 194 -16.01 6.78 -7.98
N ASN A 195 -14.96 6.90 -8.82
CA ASN A 195 -14.65 8.15 -9.54
C ASN A 195 -15.68 8.47 -10.66
N LEU A 196 -16.69 7.61 -10.90
CA LEU A 196 -17.66 7.80 -11.98
C LEU A 196 -18.49 9.08 -11.85
N PRO A 197 -19.06 9.44 -10.69
CA PRO A 197 -19.83 10.68 -10.58
C PRO A 197 -18.97 11.93 -10.75
N ILE A 198 -17.68 11.86 -10.40
CA ILE A 198 -16.73 12.95 -10.65
C ILE A 198 -16.43 13.05 -12.15
N LYS A 199 -16.12 11.93 -12.83
CA LYS A 199 -15.93 11.90 -14.28
C LYS A 199 -17.16 12.40 -15.05
N PHE A 200 -18.35 12.04 -14.59
CA PHE A 200 -19.61 12.54 -15.15
C PHE A 200 -19.72 14.06 -14.98
N GLN A 201 -19.38 14.61 -13.81
CA GLN A 201 -19.35 16.06 -13.60
C GLN A 201 -18.31 16.76 -14.48
N MET A 202 -17.13 16.16 -14.66
CA MET A 202 -16.09 16.67 -15.57
C MET A 202 -16.60 16.77 -17.01
N TRP A 203 -17.26 15.71 -17.48
CA TRP A 203 -17.80 15.67 -18.83
C TRP A 203 -19.02 16.59 -19.01
N MET A 204 -19.97 16.58 -18.08
CA MET A 204 -21.24 17.30 -18.20
C MET A 204 -21.13 18.79 -17.90
N PHE A 205 -20.26 19.17 -16.96
CA PHE A 205 -20.10 20.55 -16.48
C PHE A 205 -18.73 21.17 -16.81
N GLY A 206 -17.97 20.55 -17.72
CA GLY A 206 -16.70 21.09 -18.21
C GLY A 206 -15.60 21.19 -17.14
N LYS A 207 -15.65 20.38 -16.07
CA LYS A 207 -14.63 20.43 -15.01
C LYS A 207 -13.32 19.79 -15.48
N SER A 208 -12.20 20.43 -15.18
CA SER A 208 -10.87 19.95 -15.59
C SER A 208 -9.87 19.99 -14.43
N PRO A 209 -8.88 19.09 -14.36
CA PRO A 209 -7.84 19.15 -13.32
C PRO A 209 -6.87 20.33 -13.55
N VAL A 210 -6.38 20.92 -12.46
CA VAL A 210 -5.29 21.90 -12.46
C VAL A 210 -3.94 21.20 -12.59
N ASN A 211 -3.06 21.74 -13.43
CA ASN A 211 -1.67 21.30 -13.60
C ASN A 211 -0.63 22.38 -13.25
N THR A 212 -1.06 23.48 -12.63
CA THR A 212 -0.22 24.61 -12.24
C THR A 212 0.03 24.63 -10.74
N SER A 213 1.16 25.20 -10.32
CA SER A 213 1.52 25.48 -8.92
C SER A 213 0.80 26.72 -8.35
N ALA A 214 -0.34 27.11 -8.94
CA ALA A 214 -1.09 28.29 -8.52
C ALA A 214 -1.65 28.11 -7.10
N THR A 215 -1.77 29.22 -6.36
CA THR A 215 -2.35 29.16 -5.02
C THR A 215 -3.83 28.78 -5.09
N ILE A 216 -4.34 28.04 -4.09
CA ILE A 216 -5.72 27.51 -4.10
C ILE A 216 -6.79 28.62 -4.27
N SER A 217 -6.47 29.85 -3.84
CA SER A 217 -7.30 31.04 -4.01
C SER A 217 -7.42 31.53 -5.45
N GLU A 218 -6.41 31.28 -6.30
CA GLU A 218 -6.33 31.75 -7.68
C GLU A 218 -6.89 30.74 -8.68
N ILE A 219 -7.30 29.55 -8.21
CA ILE A 219 -7.82 28.48 -9.05
C ILE A 219 -9.25 28.80 -9.52
N SER A 220 -9.44 28.86 -10.85
CA SER A 220 -10.74 29.06 -11.51
C SER A 220 -11.81 28.06 -11.03
N PRO A 221 -13.09 28.46 -10.94
CA PRO A 221 -14.21 27.56 -10.64
C PRO A 221 -14.29 26.29 -11.51
N ASP A 222 -13.72 26.32 -12.71
CA ASP A 222 -13.70 25.18 -13.64
C ASP A 222 -12.91 23.99 -13.10
N HIS A 223 -12.01 24.22 -12.14
CA HIS A 223 -11.23 23.17 -11.49
C HIS A 223 -11.73 22.82 -10.09
N ARG A 224 -12.86 23.41 -9.67
CA ARG A 224 -13.46 23.23 -8.36
C ARG A 224 -14.76 22.44 -8.44
N LEU A 225 -14.90 21.49 -7.50
CA LEU A 225 -16.13 20.76 -7.22
C LEU A 225 -16.86 21.43 -6.05
N SER A 226 -18.18 21.54 -6.18
CA SER A 226 -19.06 22.15 -5.17
C SER A 226 -19.01 21.38 -3.84
N ALA A 227 -19.19 22.08 -2.72
CA ALA A 227 -19.38 21.47 -1.39
C ALA A 227 -20.57 20.51 -1.32
N SER A 228 -21.54 20.63 -2.22
CA SER A 228 -22.66 19.69 -2.36
C SER A 228 -22.34 18.44 -3.17
N ASN A 229 -21.10 18.26 -3.64
CA ASN A 229 -20.69 17.09 -4.42
C ASN A 229 -21.07 15.80 -3.67
N PRO A 230 -21.84 14.88 -4.30
CA PRO A 230 -22.39 13.71 -3.63
C PRO A 230 -21.34 12.71 -3.16
N THR A 231 -20.20 12.63 -3.84
CA THR A 231 -19.14 11.67 -3.54
C THR A 231 -17.76 12.27 -3.84
N PHE A 232 -16.80 12.03 -2.94
CA PHE A 232 -15.40 12.31 -3.20
C PHE A 232 -14.50 11.59 -2.21
N ARG A 233 -13.25 11.42 -2.61
CA ARG A 233 -12.13 11.12 -1.73
C ARG A 233 -10.99 12.06 -2.08
N GLY A 234 -10.60 12.90 -1.13
CA GLY A 234 -9.50 13.86 -1.30
C GLY A 234 -8.62 13.92 -0.07
N TYR A 235 -7.51 14.64 -0.18
CA TYR A 235 -6.56 14.86 0.89
C TYR A 235 -6.48 16.34 1.23
N ALA A 236 -6.26 16.65 2.50
CA ALA A 236 -6.02 18.00 2.96
C ALA A 236 -4.82 18.02 3.91
N TRP A 237 -3.80 18.80 3.57
CA TRP A 237 -2.65 19.07 4.42
C TRP A 237 -2.94 20.30 5.27
N VAL A 238 -2.83 20.17 6.59
CA VAL A 238 -3.16 21.22 7.56
C VAL A 238 -2.05 21.35 8.59
N PRO A 239 -1.27 22.44 8.57
CA PRO A 239 -0.30 22.75 9.61
C PRO A 239 -0.97 23.09 10.95
N GLU A 240 -0.26 22.85 12.05
CA GLU A 240 -0.68 23.28 13.38
C GLU A 240 -0.92 24.79 13.42
N GLY A 241 -2.05 25.20 13.98
CA GLY A 241 -2.50 26.59 14.03
C GLY A 241 -3.15 27.11 12.74
N GLN A 242 -3.10 26.36 11.64
CA GLN A 242 -3.73 26.71 10.37
C GLN A 242 -5.08 26.01 10.20
N PHE A 243 -5.85 26.46 9.22
CA PHE A 243 -7.11 25.83 8.82
C PHE A 243 -7.20 25.66 7.31
N VAL A 244 -7.94 24.64 6.88
CA VAL A 244 -8.23 24.36 5.47
C VAL A 244 -9.73 24.26 5.26
N SER A 245 -10.20 24.63 4.07
CA SER A 245 -11.62 24.53 3.70
C SER A 245 -11.85 23.83 2.36
N THR A 246 -10.80 23.16 1.88
CA THR A 246 -10.75 22.47 0.59
C THR A 246 -10.02 21.13 0.74
N ALA A 247 -10.36 20.18 -0.11
CA ALA A 247 -9.63 18.93 -0.28
C ALA A 247 -9.07 18.84 -1.70
N ILE A 248 -7.93 18.20 -1.87
CA ILE A 248 -7.28 17.95 -3.15
C ILE A 248 -7.59 16.52 -3.60
N LEU A 249 -8.16 16.39 -4.80
CA LEU A 249 -8.45 15.11 -5.44
C LEU A 249 -7.40 14.89 -6.54
N ASN A 250 -6.49 13.96 -6.29
CA ASN A 250 -5.47 13.59 -7.27
C ASN A 250 -6.11 12.89 -8.47
N GLN A 251 -5.79 13.35 -9.68
CA GLN A 251 -6.19 12.74 -10.95
C GLN A 251 -4.91 12.43 -11.76
N PRO A 252 -4.96 11.54 -12.76
CA PRO A 252 -3.78 11.20 -13.56
C PRO A 252 -3.12 12.39 -14.25
N ASN A 253 -3.90 13.41 -14.60
CA ASN A 253 -3.46 14.59 -15.36
C ASN A 253 -3.64 15.88 -14.53
N GLY A 254 -3.42 15.84 -13.21
CA GLY A 254 -3.48 17.01 -12.33
C GLY A 254 -4.35 16.82 -11.10
N SER A 255 -4.84 17.91 -10.52
CA SER A 255 -5.66 17.86 -9.29
C SER A 255 -6.98 18.62 -9.44
N LEU A 256 -8.05 18.07 -8.89
CA LEU A 256 -9.32 18.77 -8.71
C LEU A 256 -9.42 19.28 -7.27
N ILE A 257 -9.99 20.47 -7.09
CA ILE A 257 -10.22 21.05 -5.77
C ILE A 257 -11.66 20.77 -5.35
N GLN A 258 -11.85 20.21 -4.16
CA GLN A 258 -13.16 19.97 -3.58
C GLN A 258 -13.40 20.98 -2.46
N ASP A 259 -14.37 21.87 -2.63
CA ASP A 259 -14.79 22.78 -1.57
C ASP A 259 -15.49 22.02 -0.44
N LEU A 260 -15.23 22.38 0.81
CA LEU A 260 -15.86 21.76 1.97
C LEU A 260 -16.97 22.66 2.56
N PRO A 261 -18.03 22.08 3.13
CA PRO A 261 -19.09 22.85 3.81
C PRO A 261 -18.68 23.34 5.23
N PHE A 262 -17.43 23.13 5.61
CA PHE A 262 -16.82 23.52 6.88
C PHE A 262 -15.31 23.74 6.65
N SER A 263 -14.62 24.36 7.61
CA SER A 263 -13.15 24.35 7.67
C SER A 263 -12.66 23.43 8.78
N ILE A 264 -11.47 22.87 8.59
CA ILE A 264 -10.77 22.03 9.55
C ILE A 264 -9.55 22.81 10.02
N GLN A 265 -9.54 23.20 11.29
CA GLN A 265 -8.37 23.76 11.93
C GLN A 265 -7.63 22.66 12.69
N LEU A 266 -6.31 22.57 12.51
CA LEU A 266 -5.48 21.68 13.33
C LEU A 266 -4.95 22.47 14.53
N ASN A 267 -5.33 22.07 15.74
CA ASN A 267 -4.76 22.65 16.95
C ASN A 267 -3.44 21.99 17.31
N LYS A 268 -3.40 20.65 17.28
CA LYS A 268 -2.22 19.88 17.65
C LYS A 268 -2.21 18.51 17.00
N PHE A 269 -1.07 18.09 16.47
CA PHE A 269 -0.77 16.72 16.12
C PHE A 269 -0.04 16.03 17.30
N ILE A 270 -0.42 14.79 17.57
CA ILE A 270 0.04 14.03 18.74
C ILE A 270 0.58 12.69 18.25
N VAL A 271 1.82 12.40 18.65
CA VAL A 271 2.44 11.09 18.49
C VAL A 271 2.86 10.58 19.85
N ASP A 272 2.27 9.47 20.29
CA ASP A 272 2.75 8.76 21.48
C ASP A 272 3.67 7.62 21.03
N TYR A 273 4.77 7.41 21.75
CA TYR A 273 5.69 6.30 21.50
C TYR A 273 5.67 5.31 22.68
N TYR A 274 5.89 4.04 22.40
CA TYR A 274 6.28 3.07 23.43
C TYR A 274 7.70 3.36 23.93
N THR A 275 8.09 2.79 25.07
CA THR A 275 9.48 2.87 25.58
C THR A 275 10.51 2.30 24.61
N THR A 276 10.09 1.45 23.69
CA THR A 276 10.91 0.89 22.59
C THR A 276 11.16 1.86 21.43
N GLY A 277 10.56 3.06 21.45
CA GLY A 277 10.62 4.02 20.35
C GLY A 277 9.62 3.76 19.23
N MET A 278 8.84 2.67 19.27
CA MET A 278 7.79 2.42 18.27
C MET A 278 6.58 3.35 18.50
N PRO A 279 5.99 3.95 17.45
CA PRO A 279 4.77 4.74 17.57
C PRO A 279 3.59 3.90 18.09
N LYS A 280 2.89 4.42 19.09
CA LYS A 280 1.70 3.84 19.74
C LYS A 280 0.41 4.47 19.24
N LEU A 281 0.40 5.79 19.07
CA LEU A 281 -0.78 6.56 18.71
C LEU A 281 -0.39 7.68 17.74
N PHE A 282 -1.21 7.87 16.72
CA PHE A 282 -1.22 9.07 15.90
C PHE A 282 -2.61 9.70 16.01
N ALA A 283 -2.68 10.91 16.53
CA ALA A 283 -3.93 11.61 16.76
C ALA A 283 -3.80 13.10 16.40
N SER A 284 -4.93 13.69 16.00
CA SER A 284 -5.03 15.11 15.67
C SER A 284 -6.19 15.73 16.42
N ASP A 285 -5.88 16.74 17.23
CA ASP A 285 -6.87 17.61 17.84
C ASP A 285 -7.25 18.70 16.84
N ILE A 286 -8.49 18.65 16.38
CA ILE A 286 -9.03 19.54 15.37
C ILE A 286 -10.22 20.33 15.89
N VAL A 287 -10.48 21.46 15.25
CA VAL A 287 -11.73 22.19 15.37
C VAL A 287 -12.38 22.26 13.99
N VAL A 288 -13.56 21.67 13.87
CA VAL A 288 -14.39 21.79 12.67
C VAL A 288 -15.26 23.02 12.82
N ILE A 289 -15.14 23.96 11.87
CA ILE A 289 -15.86 25.23 11.89
C ILE A 289 -16.90 25.20 10.76
N ASP A 290 -18.18 25.17 11.11
CA ASP A 290 -19.26 25.19 10.13
C ASP A 290 -19.27 26.53 9.37
N ARG A 291 -19.23 26.49 8.03
CA ARG A 291 -19.23 27.71 7.20
C ARG A 291 -20.56 28.47 7.25
N ALA A 292 -21.68 27.77 7.48
CA ALA A 292 -23.01 28.38 7.47
C ALA A 292 -23.37 29.01 8.81
N THR A 293 -22.99 28.37 9.92
CA THR A 293 -23.38 28.80 11.28
C THR A 293 -22.24 29.42 12.08
N GLY A 294 -20.99 29.26 11.65
CA GLY A 294 -19.80 29.64 12.41
C GLY A 294 -19.54 28.75 13.65
N GLN A 295 -20.34 27.70 13.87
CA GLN A 295 -20.21 26.82 15.03
C GLN A 295 -18.85 26.10 15.01
N LYS A 296 -18.12 26.19 16.14
CA LYS A 296 -16.84 25.49 16.35
C LYS A 296 -17.08 24.18 17.10
N ILE A 297 -16.65 23.08 16.51
CA ILE A 297 -16.87 21.73 17.03
C ILE A 297 -15.49 21.11 17.27
N PRO A 298 -15.01 21.03 18.52
CA PRO A 298 -13.77 20.35 18.84
C PRO A 298 -13.93 18.84 18.62
N ALA A 299 -12.95 18.21 17.99
CA ALA A 299 -12.93 16.78 17.75
C ALA A 299 -11.50 16.25 17.76
N ARG A 300 -11.35 14.97 18.11
CA ARG A 300 -10.09 14.24 17.97
C ARG A 300 -10.23 13.19 16.88
N VAL A 301 -9.28 13.17 15.95
CA VAL A 301 -9.19 12.18 14.88
C VAL A 301 -8.01 11.27 15.17
N GLU A 302 -8.26 9.97 15.27
CA GLU A 302 -7.20 8.96 15.50
C GLU A 302 -7.15 8.01 14.29
N VAL A 303 -6.01 7.33 14.12
CA VAL A 303 -5.90 6.24 13.15
C VAL A 303 -7.00 5.20 13.44
N ASN A 304 -7.75 4.81 12.40
CA ASN A 304 -8.92 3.94 12.46
C ASN A 304 -10.16 4.49 13.21
N LYS A 305 -10.13 5.70 13.78
CA LYS A 305 -11.30 6.37 14.38
C LYS A 305 -11.55 7.73 13.71
N PRO A 306 -12.25 7.74 12.55
CA PRO A 306 -12.54 8.98 11.84
C PRO A 306 -13.58 9.82 12.57
N PHE A 307 -13.52 11.13 12.38
CA PHE A 307 -14.59 12.05 12.76
C PHE A 307 -15.49 12.34 11.55
N THR A 308 -16.81 12.23 11.70
CA THR A 308 -17.76 12.48 10.60
C THR A 308 -18.61 13.69 10.88
N TYR A 309 -18.65 14.63 9.93
CA TYR A 309 -19.48 15.83 9.99
C TYR A 309 -20.08 16.17 8.62
N LYS A 310 -21.39 16.49 8.59
CA LYS A 310 -22.17 16.74 7.35
C LYS A 310 -21.96 15.70 6.23
N GLY A 311 -21.80 14.43 6.60
CA GLY A 311 -21.59 13.31 5.68
C GLY A 311 -20.17 13.18 5.13
N VAL A 312 -19.22 14.01 5.57
CA VAL A 312 -17.80 13.90 5.26
C VAL A 312 -17.07 13.29 6.46
N SER A 313 -16.39 12.17 6.23
CA SER A 313 -15.52 11.52 7.21
C SER A 313 -14.09 12.01 7.04
N ILE A 314 -13.48 12.40 8.16
CA ILE A 314 -12.11 12.90 8.29
C ILE A 314 -11.27 11.78 8.91
N TYR A 315 -10.33 11.25 8.15
CA TYR A 315 -9.42 10.20 8.58
C TYR A 315 -8.01 10.78 8.75
N GLN A 316 -7.32 10.39 9.82
CA GLN A 316 -5.89 10.61 9.93
C GLN A 316 -5.18 9.70 8.91
N SER A 317 -4.58 10.29 7.87
CA SER A 317 -3.93 9.53 6.79
C SER A 317 -2.42 9.49 6.96
N SER A 318 -1.80 10.64 7.17
CA SER A 318 -0.36 10.76 7.41
C SER A 318 -0.06 12.07 8.15
N PHE A 319 1.22 12.33 8.41
CA PHE A 319 1.70 13.58 8.98
C PHE A 319 2.95 14.03 8.22
N GLN A 320 3.21 15.32 8.23
CA GLN A 320 4.35 15.95 7.57
C GLN A 320 4.83 17.12 8.43
N ASP A 321 5.97 17.69 8.08
CA ASP A 321 6.36 18.98 8.63
C ASP A 321 5.41 20.10 8.12
N GLY A 322 5.09 21.04 9.01
CA GLY A 322 4.14 22.13 8.80
C GLY A 322 4.79 23.49 8.58
N GLY A 323 6.10 23.54 8.34
CA GLY A 323 6.87 24.78 8.25
C GLY A 323 7.70 25.03 9.50
N SER A 324 8.40 24.01 10.00
CA SER A 324 9.35 24.14 11.10
C SER A 324 10.41 25.19 10.77
N GLN A 325 10.75 25.99 11.77
CA GLN A 325 11.75 27.05 11.67
C GLN A 325 13.05 26.55 12.25
N MET A 326 14.17 26.80 11.57
CA MET A 326 15.49 26.28 11.91
C MET A 326 16.52 27.42 11.89
N GLN A 327 17.38 27.43 12.89
CA GLN A 327 18.63 28.19 12.89
C GLN A 327 19.77 27.21 12.73
N MET A 328 20.64 27.47 11.77
CA MET A 328 21.69 26.55 11.36
C MET A 328 23.00 27.29 11.14
N THR A 329 24.10 26.58 11.36
CA THR A 329 25.44 26.99 10.97
C THR A 329 25.80 26.32 9.65
N ALA A 330 26.07 27.12 8.62
CA ALA A 330 26.58 26.63 7.34
C ALA A 330 28.11 26.61 7.35
N TYR A 331 28.66 25.45 7.00
CA TYR A 331 30.09 25.24 6.82
C TYR A 331 30.40 25.12 5.33
N PRO A 332 31.30 25.97 4.78
CA PRO A 332 31.75 25.84 3.40
C PRO A 332 32.41 24.48 3.16
N MET A 333 31.99 23.77 2.10
CA MET A 333 32.56 22.49 1.67
C MET A 333 33.60 22.67 0.55
N THR A 334 33.85 23.91 0.15
CA THR A 334 34.84 24.30 -0.85
C THR A 334 35.64 25.50 -0.34
N GLY A 335 36.85 25.67 -0.86
CA GLY A 335 37.77 26.76 -0.54
C GLY A 335 38.64 26.50 0.69
N ALA A 336 39.78 27.20 0.74
CA ALA A 336 40.79 27.07 1.79
C ALA A 336 40.41 27.68 3.15
N ALA A 337 39.23 28.29 3.29
CA ALA A 337 38.78 28.94 4.52
C ALA A 337 37.66 28.13 5.21
N PRO A 338 37.79 27.78 6.50
CA PRO A 338 36.74 27.07 7.25
C PRO A 338 35.70 28.03 7.87
N LYS A 339 35.58 29.27 7.38
CA LYS A 339 34.73 30.31 7.99
C LYS A 339 33.25 29.97 7.82
N THR A 340 32.55 29.79 8.93
CA THR A 340 31.12 29.51 8.93
C THR A 340 30.28 30.78 8.82
N PHE A 341 29.00 30.61 8.49
CA PHE A 341 28.01 31.68 8.51
C PHE A 341 26.64 31.14 8.94
N PRO A 342 25.80 31.96 9.61
CA PRO A 342 24.48 31.54 10.04
C PRO A 342 23.51 31.47 8.85
N VAL A 343 22.63 30.48 8.86
CA VAL A 343 21.53 30.29 7.90
C VAL A 343 20.25 30.06 8.69
N GLN A 344 19.20 30.80 8.34
CA GLN A 344 17.86 30.58 8.85
C GLN A 344 17.01 29.95 7.75
N GLY A 345 16.31 28.88 8.08
CA GLY A 345 15.48 28.13 7.14
C GLY A 345 14.10 27.88 7.71
N THR A 346 13.08 27.89 6.84
CA THR A 346 11.76 27.35 7.15
C THR A 346 11.47 26.20 6.19
N ILE A 347 10.94 25.07 6.67
CA ILE A 347 10.55 23.97 5.79
C ILE A 347 9.54 24.46 4.75
N GLY A 348 9.75 24.09 3.48
CA GLY A 348 8.97 24.55 2.32
C GLY A 348 9.45 25.89 1.73
N SER A 349 10.48 26.53 2.30
CA SER A 349 11.06 27.77 1.77
C SER A 349 12.41 27.54 1.09
N SER A 350 12.80 28.51 0.25
CA SER A 350 14.09 28.53 -0.42
C SER A 350 14.92 29.73 0.04
N VAL A 351 16.21 29.51 0.29
CA VAL A 351 17.17 30.53 0.72
C VAL A 351 18.31 30.61 -0.29
N PRO A 352 18.66 31.81 -0.80
CA PRO A 352 19.80 31.97 -1.71
C PRO A 352 21.12 31.72 -0.97
N LEU A 353 22.02 30.99 -1.60
CA LEU A 353 23.36 30.74 -1.08
C LEU A 353 24.30 31.84 -1.56
N GLN A 354 24.86 32.60 -0.61
CA GLN A 354 25.80 33.69 -0.88
C GLN A 354 27.18 33.30 -0.37
N MET A 355 27.99 32.68 -1.23
CA MET A 355 29.38 32.34 -0.92
C MET A 355 30.20 32.21 -2.21
N PRO A 356 31.52 32.48 -2.13
CA PRO A 356 32.42 32.31 -3.28
C PRO A 356 32.32 30.89 -3.87
N GLY A 357 32.05 30.80 -5.16
CA GLY A 357 31.94 29.52 -5.88
C GLY A 357 30.54 28.89 -5.90
N ALA A 358 29.58 29.43 -5.14
CA ALA A 358 28.18 28.97 -5.16
C ALA A 358 27.16 30.12 -5.36
N ASP A 359 27.64 31.29 -5.83
CA ASP A 359 26.80 32.46 -6.07
C ASP A 359 25.68 32.15 -7.06
N GLY A 360 24.42 32.26 -6.62
CA GLY A 360 23.24 31.98 -7.46
C GLY A 360 22.66 30.58 -7.29
N GLU A 361 23.23 29.75 -6.41
CA GLU A 361 22.58 28.52 -5.95
C GLU A 361 21.55 28.81 -4.85
N THR A 362 20.60 27.90 -4.67
CA THR A 362 19.56 28.03 -3.63
C THR A 362 19.42 26.75 -2.83
N ILE A 363 19.15 26.90 -1.53
CA ILE A 363 18.84 25.80 -0.62
C ILE A 363 17.32 25.77 -0.44
N GLU A 364 16.68 24.66 -0.80
CA GLU A 364 15.25 24.42 -0.63
C GLU A 364 15.04 23.44 0.54
N PHE A 365 14.54 23.93 1.67
CA PHE A 365 14.30 23.08 2.83
C PHE A 365 13.05 22.23 2.61
N SER A 366 13.19 20.90 2.67
CA SER A 366 12.16 19.96 2.23
C SER A 366 11.44 19.26 3.38
N ASP A 367 12.16 18.79 4.39
CA ASP A 367 11.57 18.09 5.54
C ASP A 367 12.44 18.27 6.80
N PHE A 368 11.82 18.16 7.97
CA PHE A 368 12.50 18.14 9.26
C PHE A 368 11.91 17.05 10.15
N ARG A 369 12.78 16.24 10.74
CA ARG A 369 12.38 15.23 11.71
C ARG A 369 13.17 15.46 12.99
N ALA A 370 12.47 15.77 14.07
CA ALA A 370 13.09 15.92 15.39
C ALA A 370 13.56 14.58 15.98
N ILE A 371 12.90 13.48 15.60
CA ILE A 371 13.13 12.13 16.11
C ILE A 371 13.22 11.19 14.90
N ASN A 372 14.33 10.47 14.78
CA ASN A 372 14.52 9.44 13.76
C ASN A 372 14.78 8.11 14.44
N VAL A 373 13.81 7.20 14.37
CA VAL A 373 13.92 5.87 14.96
C VAL A 373 14.44 4.92 13.88
N GLU A 374 15.75 4.78 13.82
CA GLU A 374 16.42 3.92 12.85
C GLU A 374 16.89 2.63 13.52
N ASN A 375 17.04 1.58 12.70
CA ASN A 375 17.68 0.36 13.15
C ASN A 375 19.19 0.54 13.07
N MET A 376 19.87 0.76 14.20
CA MET A 376 21.34 0.88 14.24
C MET A 376 22.07 -0.48 14.20
N ALA A 377 21.35 -1.59 13.96
CA ALA A 377 22.01 -2.85 13.65
C ALA A 377 22.53 -2.81 12.20
N ASP A 378 23.85 -2.99 12.06
CA ASP A 378 24.60 -2.94 10.81
C ASP A 378 23.82 -3.41 9.57
N ALA A 379 23.95 -2.63 8.50
CA ALA A 379 23.23 -2.85 7.27
C ALA A 379 23.49 -4.26 6.69
N ASN A 380 22.38 -4.97 6.41
CA ASN A 380 22.15 -5.84 5.24
C ASN A 380 22.01 -7.38 5.45
N GLY A 381 20.85 -7.85 5.91
CA GLY A 381 20.55 -9.28 6.01
C GLY A 381 20.57 -10.10 4.70
N ARG A 382 21.55 -11.00 4.55
CA ARG A 382 21.47 -12.40 4.05
C ARG A 382 22.82 -13.14 4.23
N PRO A 383 22.84 -14.49 4.32
CA PRO A 383 23.98 -15.28 4.81
C PRO A 383 25.13 -15.41 3.79
N ASP A 384 26.36 -15.30 4.29
CA ASP A 384 27.58 -15.67 3.56
C ASP A 384 27.75 -17.19 3.57
N VAL A 385 27.71 -17.78 2.37
CA VAL A 385 28.28 -19.10 2.07
C VAL A 385 29.29 -18.88 0.95
N ARG A 386 30.50 -18.44 1.30
CA ARG A 386 31.80 -18.94 0.81
C ARG A 386 32.96 -18.15 1.43
N GLY A 387 33.66 -18.83 2.34
CA GLY A 387 35.12 -18.94 2.24
C GLY A 387 35.93 -17.88 2.96
N VAL A 388 36.55 -18.32 4.05
CA VAL A 388 37.76 -17.74 4.64
C VAL A 388 38.84 -17.50 3.55
N ALA A 389 39.33 -16.27 3.50
CA ALA A 389 40.63 -15.81 3.00
C ALA A 389 41.06 -16.16 1.56
N LYS A 390 41.09 -15.13 0.69
CA LYS A 390 42.21 -14.78 -0.21
C LYS A 390 41.96 -13.40 -0.85
N THR A 391 42.59 -12.37 -0.30
CA THR A 391 42.73 -11.02 -0.88
C THR A 391 43.52 -11.10 -2.17
N THR A 392 42.99 -10.60 -3.30
CA THR A 392 43.79 -10.61 -4.55
C THR A 392 43.50 -9.52 -5.59
N THR A 393 42.79 -8.42 -5.30
CA THR A 393 42.74 -7.30 -6.24
C THR A 393 42.78 -5.90 -5.61
N LEU A 394 43.54 -5.00 -6.23
CA LEU A 394 43.64 -3.57 -5.91
C LEU A 394 42.27 -2.88 -5.85
N LYS A 395 41.36 -3.28 -6.75
CA LYS A 395 40.01 -2.73 -6.87
C LYS A 395 39.18 -3.01 -5.63
N GLU A 396 39.29 -4.22 -5.04
CA GLU A 396 38.57 -4.59 -3.82
C GLU A 396 39.07 -3.82 -2.58
N ALA A 397 40.39 -3.53 -2.48
CA ALA A 397 40.95 -2.74 -1.38
C ALA A 397 40.49 -1.27 -1.40
N PHE A 398 40.29 -0.72 -2.60
CA PHE A 398 39.67 0.60 -2.76
C PHE A 398 38.15 0.52 -2.60
N ASP A 399 37.46 -0.49 -3.13
CA ASP A 399 36.01 -0.69 -2.99
C ASP A 399 35.59 -0.92 -1.52
N GLU A 400 36.45 -1.50 -0.68
CA GLU A 400 36.22 -1.64 0.78
C GLU A 400 36.31 -0.31 1.51
N ARG A 401 37.23 0.58 1.11
CA ARG A 401 37.34 1.95 1.65
C ARG A 401 36.35 2.95 1.02
N LEU A 402 35.87 2.67 -0.19
CA LEU A 402 34.81 3.39 -0.93
C LEU A 402 33.40 2.85 -0.62
N GLY A 403 33.33 1.74 0.12
CA GLY A 403 32.13 0.95 0.31
C GLY A 403 31.40 1.29 1.60
N SER A 404 30.25 1.95 1.47
CA SER A 404 29.21 2.02 2.51
C SER A 404 28.47 0.66 2.73
N GLY A 405 29.13 -0.48 2.48
CA GLY A 405 28.48 -1.77 2.23
C GLY A 405 28.95 -3.00 3.03
N ALA A 406 29.73 -2.89 4.10
CA ALA A 406 30.16 -4.04 4.91
C ALA A 406 29.06 -4.51 5.90
N LYS A 407 28.80 -5.83 5.96
CA LYS A 407 27.61 -6.45 6.59
C LYS A 407 27.99 -7.36 7.76
N SER A 408 27.31 -7.23 8.90
CA SER A 408 27.47 -8.06 10.11
C SER A 408 26.11 -8.43 10.71
N SER A 409 26.02 -9.59 11.37
CA SER A 409 24.77 -10.27 11.75
C SER A 409 24.42 -10.09 13.24
N LYS A 410 23.69 -9.01 13.60
CA LYS A 410 23.10 -8.87 14.95
C LYS A 410 21.70 -8.24 14.97
N PRO A 411 20.88 -8.55 16.01
CA PRO A 411 19.43 -8.30 16.02
C PRO A 411 19.03 -6.82 16.12
N MET A 412 17.84 -6.52 15.58
CA MET A 412 17.24 -5.19 15.47
C MET A 412 17.12 -4.50 16.84
N GLN A 413 17.85 -3.40 17.03
CA GLN A 413 17.64 -2.46 18.11
C GLN A 413 17.35 -1.09 17.49
N LEU A 414 16.07 -0.73 17.49
CA LEU A 414 15.62 0.59 17.06
C LEU A 414 16.12 1.62 18.07
N HIS A 415 16.87 2.62 17.62
CA HIS A 415 17.34 3.72 18.46
C HIS A 415 17.01 5.06 17.80
N ASN A 416 16.67 6.04 18.64
CA ASN A 416 16.52 7.40 18.15
C ASN A 416 17.92 7.97 17.87
N ILE A 417 18.22 8.26 16.60
CA ILE A 417 19.51 8.82 16.18
C ILE A 417 19.50 10.36 16.08
N GLY A 418 18.49 10.99 16.69
CA GLY A 418 18.40 12.44 16.78
C GLY A 418 17.74 13.10 15.58
N PRO A 419 17.81 14.44 15.50
CA PRO A 419 17.15 15.19 14.45
C PRO A 419 17.83 15.02 13.09
N SER A 420 17.04 15.11 12.03
CA SER A 420 17.51 15.18 10.65
C SER A 420 16.85 16.31 9.87
N VAL A 421 17.59 16.87 8.92
CA VAL A 421 17.12 17.93 8.02
C VAL A 421 17.32 17.46 6.59
N GLN A 422 16.24 17.49 5.83
CA GLN A 422 16.24 17.18 4.40
C GLN A 422 16.13 18.47 3.60
N TYR A 423 17.03 18.68 2.66
CA TYR A 423 17.06 19.87 1.82
C TYR A 423 17.55 19.55 0.42
N LYS A 424 17.27 20.44 -0.53
CA LYS A 424 17.79 20.35 -1.89
C LYS A 424 18.69 21.55 -2.16
N VAL A 425 19.81 21.33 -2.83
CA VAL A 425 20.61 22.41 -3.40
C VAL A 425 20.33 22.45 -4.89
N ARG A 426 19.81 23.58 -5.37
CA ARG A 426 19.53 23.81 -6.77
C ARG A 426 20.60 24.69 -7.40
N GLY A 427 21.26 24.14 -8.41
CA GLY A 427 22.28 24.82 -9.21
C GLY A 427 21.68 25.82 -10.21
N LYS A 428 22.57 26.58 -10.86
CA LYS A 428 22.20 27.57 -11.92
C LYS A 428 21.56 26.94 -13.15
N ASP A 429 21.89 25.69 -13.40
CA ASP A 429 21.35 24.86 -14.48
C ASP A 429 19.95 24.30 -14.16
N GLY A 430 19.43 24.59 -12.96
CA GLY A 430 18.13 24.11 -12.48
C GLY A 430 18.15 22.69 -11.95
N GLN A 431 19.29 21.98 -12.04
CA GLN A 431 19.44 20.65 -11.44
C GLN A 431 19.45 20.77 -9.92
N ALA A 432 18.78 19.82 -9.25
CA ALA A 432 18.70 19.79 -7.79
C ALA A 432 19.23 18.46 -7.28
N ARG A 433 20.15 18.52 -6.32
CA ARG A 433 20.59 17.37 -5.53
C ARG A 433 19.92 17.41 -4.18
N GLU A 434 19.55 16.24 -3.67
CA GLU A 434 18.82 16.12 -2.42
C GLU A 434 19.71 15.54 -1.33
N PHE A 435 19.62 16.17 -0.15
CA PHE A 435 20.46 15.91 1.00
C PHE A 435 19.61 15.55 2.21
N ASN A 436 20.10 14.61 3.01
CA ASN A 436 19.49 14.24 4.29
C ASN A 436 20.61 14.09 5.33
N ASN A 437 20.75 15.09 6.19
CA ASN A 437 21.81 15.12 7.19
C ASN A 437 21.23 14.82 8.57
N TYR A 438 21.92 13.99 9.34
CA TYR A 438 21.67 13.79 10.76
C TYR A 438 22.47 14.80 11.57
N MET A 439 21.82 15.42 12.55
CA MET A 439 22.32 16.59 13.26
C MET A 439 23.07 16.26 14.55
N LEU A 440 23.11 14.98 14.92
CA LEU A 440 23.87 14.45 16.04
C LEU A 440 24.77 13.30 15.57
N PRO A 441 25.94 13.11 16.19
CA PRO A 441 26.80 11.99 15.85
C PRO A 441 26.21 10.68 16.35
N VAL A 442 26.29 9.65 15.52
CA VAL A 442 25.88 8.27 15.82
C VAL A 442 27.09 7.41 16.10
N ASP A 443 26.93 6.40 16.96
CA ASP A 443 27.95 5.38 17.20
C ASP A 443 27.82 4.26 16.16
N MET A 444 28.86 4.07 15.34
CA MET A 444 28.97 2.99 14.39
C MET A 444 30.30 2.26 14.59
N GLY A 445 30.24 1.01 15.05
CA GLY A 445 31.44 0.20 15.25
C GLY A 445 32.41 0.75 16.32
N GLY A 446 31.92 1.52 17.30
CA GLY A 446 32.74 2.19 18.31
C GLY A 446 33.34 3.52 17.84
N GLU A 447 32.86 4.05 16.71
CA GLU A 447 33.25 5.33 16.14
C GLU A 447 32.07 6.29 16.15
N ARG A 448 32.29 7.52 16.63
CA ARG A 448 31.28 8.57 16.60
C ARG A 448 31.40 9.38 15.32
N VAL A 449 30.36 9.35 14.50
CA VAL A 449 30.35 10.04 13.20
C VAL A 449 29.02 10.73 12.93
N PHE A 450 29.07 11.84 12.22
CA PHE A 450 27.91 12.48 11.62
C PHE A 450 27.61 11.84 10.27
N LEU A 451 26.32 11.62 10.00
CA LEU A 451 25.83 11.05 8.75
C LEU A 451 25.28 12.14 7.84
N ALA A 452 25.91 12.34 6.68
CA ALA A 452 25.50 13.31 5.67
C ALA A 452 25.10 12.58 4.37
N GLY A 453 23.80 12.47 4.10
CA GLY A 453 23.25 11.74 2.98
C GLY A 453 23.10 12.60 1.72
N VAL A 454 23.37 12.04 0.55
CA VAL A 454 23.09 12.64 -0.77
C VAL A 454 22.41 11.64 -1.71
N ARG A 455 21.52 12.15 -2.57
CA ARG A 455 21.00 11.43 -3.74
C ARG A 455 20.76 12.40 -4.91
N ALA A 456 20.94 11.90 -6.12
CA ALA A 456 20.72 12.69 -7.34
C ALA A 456 19.23 12.68 -7.76
N SER A 457 18.58 11.52 -7.68
CA SER A 457 17.15 11.37 -7.97
C SER A 457 16.36 10.98 -6.72
N PRO A 458 15.09 11.40 -6.58
CA PRO A 458 14.21 10.97 -5.49
C PRO A 458 14.03 9.45 -5.38
N ASN A 459 14.26 8.71 -6.47
CA ASN A 459 14.15 7.26 -6.52
C ASN A 459 15.45 6.54 -6.11
N ASP A 460 16.57 7.26 -6.02
CA ASP A 460 17.85 6.67 -5.63
C ASP A 460 17.92 6.52 -4.10
N PRO A 461 18.57 5.46 -3.59
CA PRO A 461 18.90 5.38 -2.18
C PRO A 461 19.93 6.46 -1.81
N PHE A 462 19.78 7.04 -0.61
CA PHE A 462 20.78 7.95 -0.06
C PHE A 462 22.13 7.25 0.12
N ARG A 463 23.19 7.93 -0.28
CA ARG A 463 24.58 7.56 0.02
C ARG A 463 25.09 8.48 1.12
N TYR A 464 25.68 7.91 2.17
CA TYR A 464 26.07 8.66 3.36
C TYR A 464 27.57 8.83 3.46
N MET A 465 28.01 10.08 3.54
CA MET A 465 29.33 10.46 4.02
C MET A 465 29.35 10.39 5.54
N ARG A 466 30.42 9.82 6.12
CA ARG A 466 30.59 9.64 7.56
C ARG A 466 31.66 10.59 8.09
N ILE A 467 31.26 11.74 8.62
CA ILE A 467 32.21 12.74 9.12
C ILE A 467 32.59 12.37 10.57
N PRO A 468 33.88 12.22 10.91
CA PRO A 468 34.28 11.94 12.29
C PRO A 468 33.88 13.09 13.22
N ALA A 469 33.25 12.77 14.34
CA ALA A 469 32.99 13.74 15.40
C ALA A 469 34.29 14.05 16.14
N ASP A 470 34.50 15.33 16.43
CA ASP A 470 35.59 15.77 17.30
C ASP A 470 35.27 15.61 18.78
N SER A 471 36.21 15.97 19.65
CA SER A 471 36.06 15.88 21.11
C SER A 471 34.90 16.71 21.69
N GLN A 472 34.34 17.64 20.93
CA GLN A 472 33.19 18.46 21.31
C GLN A 472 31.87 17.97 20.68
N ASP A 473 31.87 16.76 20.12
CA ASP A 473 30.75 16.23 19.33
C ASP A 473 30.37 17.16 18.17
N SER A 474 31.37 17.72 17.49
CA SER A 474 31.20 18.64 16.37
C SER A 474 31.94 18.14 15.12
N ILE A 475 31.62 18.73 13.97
CA ILE A 475 32.35 18.48 12.71
C ILE A 475 33.49 19.49 12.50
N GLY A 476 33.68 20.44 13.41
CA GLY A 476 34.53 21.61 13.23
C GLY A 476 35.98 21.25 12.93
N GLU A 477 36.52 20.27 13.63
CA GLU A 477 37.89 19.80 13.40
C GLU A 477 38.08 19.22 11.99
N TRP A 478 37.15 18.37 11.55
CA TRP A 478 37.16 17.83 10.20
C TRP A 478 37.04 18.93 9.14
N MET A 479 36.18 19.93 9.36
CA MET A 479 36.03 21.06 8.44
C MET A 479 37.31 21.90 8.31
N ARG A 480 38.10 22.03 9.39
CA ARG A 480 39.42 22.68 9.35
C ARG A 480 40.44 21.85 8.56
N VAL A 481 40.47 20.53 8.76
CA VAL A 481 41.35 19.63 7.98
C VAL A 481 41.01 19.70 6.49
N ARG A 482 39.72 19.68 6.15
CA ARG A 482 39.21 19.82 4.78
C ARG A 482 39.65 21.13 4.13
N ALA A 483 39.46 22.26 4.81
CA ALA A 483 39.92 23.56 4.34
C ALA A 483 41.46 23.62 4.18
N ALA A 484 42.19 23.05 5.14
CA ALA A 484 43.65 23.02 5.13
C ALA A 484 44.19 22.16 3.97
N LEU A 485 43.55 21.03 3.66
CA LEU A 485 43.93 20.19 2.53
C LEU A 485 43.77 20.91 1.18
N GLU A 486 42.75 21.75 1.03
CA GLU A 486 42.52 22.52 -0.20
C GLU A 486 43.59 23.61 -0.42
N ASP A 487 44.24 24.11 0.63
CA ASP A 487 45.32 25.11 0.56
C ASP A 487 46.63 24.48 0.02
N PRO A 488 47.12 24.88 -1.18
CA PRO A 488 48.37 24.35 -1.73
C PRO A 488 49.59 24.60 -0.85
N ALA A 489 49.61 25.70 -0.09
CA ALA A 489 50.72 26.02 0.81
C ALA A 489 50.76 25.03 1.99
N VAL A 490 49.60 24.66 2.55
CA VAL A 490 49.50 23.63 3.59
C VAL A 490 49.95 22.29 3.05
N ARG A 491 49.53 21.89 1.85
CA ARG A 491 49.95 20.58 1.29
C ARG A 491 51.47 20.49 1.15
N THR A 492 52.10 21.58 0.71
CA THR A 492 53.55 21.66 0.56
C THR A 492 54.25 21.59 1.93
N GLU A 493 53.76 22.34 2.91
CA GLU A 493 54.29 22.36 4.27
C GLU A 493 54.11 20.99 4.97
N ALA A 494 52.93 20.39 4.87
CA ALA A 494 52.61 19.08 5.42
C ALA A 494 53.53 17.99 4.85
N ALA A 495 53.78 18.02 3.54
CA ALA A 495 54.71 17.10 2.89
C ALA A 495 56.15 17.26 3.39
N ALA A 496 56.60 18.50 3.63
CA ALA A 496 57.93 18.78 4.18
C ALA A 496 58.06 18.26 5.62
N ARG A 497 57.07 18.56 6.48
CA ARG A 497 57.02 18.06 7.87
C ARG A 497 57.00 16.53 7.93
N PHE A 498 56.21 15.90 7.05
CA PHE A 498 56.11 14.44 6.96
C PHE A 498 57.45 13.81 6.55
N ALA A 499 58.13 14.37 5.54
CA ALA A 499 59.42 13.88 5.09
C ALA A 499 60.51 14.03 6.16
N GLN A 500 60.49 15.14 6.91
CA GLN A 500 61.39 15.37 8.04
C GLN A 500 61.15 14.39 9.19
N ARG A 501 59.88 14.14 9.55
CA ARG A 501 59.51 13.18 10.60
C ARG A 501 59.83 11.73 10.23
N SER A 502 59.64 11.36 8.97
CA SER A 502 59.82 9.99 8.50
C SER A 502 61.29 9.61 8.30
N LEU A 503 62.15 10.58 7.98
CA LEU A 503 63.57 10.37 7.72
C LEU A 503 64.46 11.36 8.51
N PRO A 504 64.48 11.27 9.85
CA PRO A 504 65.35 12.11 10.66
C PRO A 504 66.82 11.75 10.38
N GLY A 505 67.63 12.73 9.98
CA GLY A 505 69.06 12.53 9.73
C GLY A 505 69.46 11.91 8.38
N SER A 506 68.53 11.66 7.46
CA SER A 506 68.85 11.21 6.09
C SER A 506 69.46 12.31 5.21
N GLU A 507 70.05 11.94 4.08
CA GLU A 507 70.51 12.89 3.05
C GLU A 507 69.37 13.78 2.54
N ALA A 508 69.69 15.04 2.24
CA ALA A 508 68.73 16.04 1.79
C ALA A 508 68.02 15.62 0.49
N ALA A 509 68.74 14.96 -0.43
CA ALA A 509 68.17 14.49 -1.70
C ALA A 509 67.12 13.38 -1.51
N LEU A 510 67.32 12.47 -0.56
CA LEU A 510 66.34 11.42 -0.26
C LEU A 510 65.09 12.01 0.42
N ARG A 511 65.28 12.96 1.34
CA ARG A 511 64.18 13.68 1.99
C ARG A 511 63.35 14.48 0.99
N GLY A 512 64.01 15.17 0.05
CA GLY A 512 63.36 15.90 -1.05
C GLY A 512 62.46 15.00 -1.90
N ARG A 513 62.95 13.81 -2.31
CA ARG A 513 62.13 12.85 -3.08
C ARG A 513 60.89 12.37 -2.33
N LEU A 514 61.00 12.15 -1.02
CA LEU A 514 59.84 11.76 -0.19
C LEU A 514 58.85 12.92 -0.05
N GLN A 515 59.33 14.15 0.15
CA GLN A 515 58.51 15.36 0.19
C GLN A 515 57.76 15.56 -1.13
N ASP A 516 58.43 15.45 -2.28
CA ASP A 516 57.81 15.61 -3.60
C ASP A 516 56.71 14.55 -3.81
N SER A 517 56.99 13.30 -3.41
CA SER A 517 56.01 12.21 -3.49
C SER A 517 54.79 12.48 -2.61
N ALA A 518 55.00 12.91 -1.35
CA ALA A 518 53.91 13.22 -0.41
C ALA A 518 53.07 14.42 -0.88
N SER A 519 53.73 15.47 -1.40
CA SER A 519 53.05 16.63 -1.98
C SER A 519 52.19 16.24 -3.19
N LYS A 520 52.71 15.35 -4.06
CA LYS A 520 51.94 14.84 -5.21
C LYS A 520 50.73 14.04 -4.77
N VAL A 521 50.87 13.16 -3.78
CA VAL A 521 49.75 12.36 -3.24
C VAL A 521 48.68 13.25 -2.62
N LEU A 522 49.05 14.22 -1.78
CA LEU A 522 48.09 15.18 -1.21
C LEU A 522 47.40 15.99 -2.31
N THR A 523 48.12 16.41 -3.33
CA THR A 523 47.56 17.20 -4.44
C THR A 523 46.59 16.38 -5.28
N LEU A 524 46.91 15.12 -5.59
CA LEU A 524 46.00 14.19 -6.27
C LEU A 524 44.74 13.94 -5.44
N PHE A 525 44.91 13.67 -4.14
CA PHE A 525 43.79 13.40 -3.24
C PHE A 525 42.87 14.62 -3.05
N ALA A 526 43.44 15.84 -3.03
CA ALA A 526 42.70 17.09 -2.93
C ALA A 526 42.05 17.57 -4.25
N ALA A 527 42.15 16.79 -5.34
CA ALA A 527 41.75 17.20 -6.69
C ALA A 527 42.44 18.51 -7.18
N GLY A 528 43.66 18.77 -6.71
CA GLY A 528 44.44 19.97 -7.06
C GLY A 528 45.16 19.89 -8.42
N ASP A 529 44.99 18.79 -9.16
CA ASP A 529 45.58 18.54 -10.47
C ASP A 529 44.61 17.71 -11.33
N ASP A 530 44.34 18.14 -12.57
CA ASP A 530 43.44 17.49 -13.53
C ASP A 530 43.96 16.12 -14.06
N SER A 531 45.14 15.68 -13.62
CA SER A 531 45.76 14.39 -14.03
C SER A 531 44.88 13.15 -13.80
N ALA A 532 43.96 13.18 -12.84
CA ALA A 532 42.99 12.10 -12.61
C ALA A 532 41.80 12.10 -13.59
N GLY A 533 41.59 13.20 -14.33
CA GLY A 533 40.42 13.44 -15.18
C GLY A 533 39.23 14.02 -14.43
N ARG A 534 38.06 14.03 -15.07
CA ARG A 534 36.79 14.52 -14.50
C ARG A 534 35.76 13.40 -14.40
N GLY A 535 34.91 13.49 -13.39
CA GLY A 535 33.81 12.55 -13.16
C GLY A 535 32.67 12.68 -14.19
N VAL A 536 31.64 11.85 -14.05
CA VAL A 536 30.47 11.79 -14.96
C VAL A 536 29.75 13.14 -15.08
N ASP A 537 29.78 13.94 -14.01
CA ASP A 537 29.14 15.27 -13.94
C ASP A 537 30.12 16.42 -14.23
N GLY A 538 31.31 16.14 -14.76
CA GLY A 538 32.33 17.16 -15.08
C GLY A 538 33.07 17.76 -13.86
N GLN A 539 32.82 17.22 -12.66
CA GLN A 539 33.49 17.60 -11.43
C GLN A 539 34.92 17.04 -11.35
N PRO A 540 35.87 17.75 -10.69
CA PRO A 540 37.22 17.25 -10.45
C PRO A 540 37.18 15.91 -9.71
N LEU A 541 37.92 14.91 -10.21
CA LEU A 541 38.09 13.64 -9.49
C LEU A 541 39.08 13.86 -8.35
N GLY A 542 38.61 13.66 -7.11
CA GLY A 542 39.43 13.69 -5.90
C GLY A 542 39.33 12.40 -5.10
N GLY A 543 39.86 12.43 -3.88
CA GLY A 543 39.76 11.33 -2.93
C GLY A 543 40.50 10.07 -3.39
N PHE A 544 40.04 8.92 -2.90
CA PHE A 544 40.62 7.62 -3.27
C PHE A 544 40.45 7.31 -4.76
N GLN A 545 39.41 7.82 -5.41
CA GLN A 545 39.19 7.58 -6.84
C GLN A 545 40.30 8.23 -7.70
N ALA A 546 40.76 9.42 -7.34
CA ALA A 546 41.89 10.07 -8.00
C ALA A 546 43.20 9.28 -7.82
N VAL A 547 43.47 8.82 -6.59
CA VAL A 547 44.65 8.01 -6.27
C VAL A 547 44.63 6.67 -7.03
N ALA A 548 43.48 5.99 -7.05
CA ALA A 548 43.31 4.73 -7.77
C ALA A 548 43.51 4.91 -9.29
N THR A 549 42.94 5.97 -9.87
CA THR A 549 43.09 6.29 -11.31
C THR A 549 44.56 6.58 -11.66
N PHE A 550 45.28 7.28 -10.79
CA PHE A 550 46.70 7.53 -10.96
C PHE A 550 47.52 6.22 -10.94
N ILE A 551 47.26 5.33 -9.97
CA ILE A 551 47.95 4.02 -9.89
C ILE A 551 47.69 3.20 -11.15
N ASP A 552 46.45 3.15 -11.62
CA ASP A 552 46.07 2.36 -12.79
C ASP A 552 46.78 2.83 -14.07
N ARG A 553 46.97 4.16 -14.22
CA ARG A 553 47.64 4.75 -15.39
C ARG A 553 49.16 4.75 -15.30
N SER A 554 49.72 4.91 -14.11
CA SER A 554 51.15 5.19 -13.92
C SER A 554 51.96 4.01 -13.38
N VAL A 555 51.32 2.95 -12.88
CA VAL A 555 52.00 1.80 -12.27
C VAL A 555 51.66 0.51 -13.04
N PRO A 556 52.66 -0.30 -13.43
CA PRO A 556 52.42 -1.60 -14.05
C PRO A 556 51.57 -2.52 -13.17
N LYS A 557 50.66 -3.31 -13.77
CA LYS A 557 49.69 -4.15 -13.05
C LYS A 557 50.27 -5.03 -11.94
N ALA A 558 51.48 -5.56 -12.14
CA ALA A 558 52.16 -6.42 -11.16
C ALA A 558 52.61 -5.69 -9.88
N GLU A 559 52.74 -4.36 -9.92
CA GLU A 559 53.26 -3.54 -8.81
C GLU A 559 52.16 -2.68 -8.15
N GLN A 560 50.94 -2.67 -8.71
CA GLN A 560 49.87 -1.78 -8.27
C GLN A 560 49.51 -1.97 -6.79
N GLU A 561 49.44 -3.20 -6.29
CA GLU A 561 49.09 -3.49 -4.90
C GLU A 561 50.14 -2.93 -3.92
N LYS A 562 51.42 -3.13 -4.23
CA LYS A 562 52.53 -2.58 -3.45
C LYS A 562 52.56 -1.05 -3.50
N ALA A 563 52.29 -0.48 -4.68
CA ALA A 563 52.22 0.97 -4.85
C ALA A 563 51.06 1.58 -4.06
N ALA A 564 49.85 1.00 -4.11
CA ALA A 564 48.72 1.45 -3.29
C ALA A 564 49.04 1.43 -1.81
N GLY A 565 49.60 0.33 -1.28
CA GLY A 565 49.96 0.24 0.13
C GLY A 565 51.02 1.26 0.56
N LEU A 566 51.89 1.71 -0.35
CA LEU A 566 52.86 2.77 -0.07
C LEU A 566 52.22 4.17 -0.14
N LEU A 567 51.40 4.44 -1.16
CA LEU A 567 50.72 5.72 -1.32
C LEU A 567 49.69 5.97 -0.22
N LEU A 568 48.97 4.94 0.25
CA LEU A 568 48.04 5.04 1.36
C LEU A 568 48.76 5.38 2.68
N ARG A 569 49.88 4.71 2.97
CA ARG A 569 50.70 5.03 4.15
C ARG A 569 51.28 6.44 4.09
N MET A 570 51.70 6.86 2.89
CA MET A 570 52.17 8.22 2.66
C MET A 570 51.06 9.26 2.83
N LEU A 571 49.86 8.97 2.31
CA LEU A 571 48.68 9.81 2.49
C LEU A 571 48.30 9.94 3.96
N GLU A 572 48.22 8.83 4.69
CA GLU A 572 47.93 8.81 6.14
C GLU A 572 48.97 9.62 6.93
N GLY A 573 50.25 9.44 6.63
CA GLY A 573 51.34 10.17 7.28
C GLY A 573 51.38 11.67 6.95
N ALA A 574 51.06 12.04 5.72
CA ALA A 574 51.02 13.45 5.29
C ALA A 574 49.74 14.16 5.77
N MET A 575 48.60 13.46 5.80
CA MET A 575 47.34 13.98 6.34
C MET A 575 47.41 14.20 7.85
N TRP A 576 48.22 13.43 8.58
CA TRP A 576 48.55 13.74 9.96
C TRP A 576 49.15 15.15 10.09
N GLU A 577 50.08 15.54 9.21
CA GLU A 577 50.68 16.87 9.24
C GLU A 577 49.72 17.96 8.80
N VAL A 578 48.84 17.69 7.81
CA VAL A 578 47.73 18.60 7.45
C VAL A 578 46.86 18.88 8.67
N TRP A 579 46.55 17.84 9.45
CA TRP A 579 45.77 17.99 10.67
C TRP A 579 46.49 18.80 11.75
N GLN A 580 47.78 18.55 11.98
CA GLN A 580 48.56 19.37 12.93
C GLN A 580 48.60 20.84 12.52
N ILE A 581 48.86 21.15 11.23
CA ILE A 581 48.87 22.53 10.72
C ILE A 581 47.48 23.17 10.88
N ALA A 582 46.40 22.42 10.63
CA ALA A 582 45.03 22.91 10.82
C ALA A 582 44.76 23.27 12.29
N ARG A 583 45.25 22.46 13.24
CA ARG A 583 45.15 22.74 14.69
C ARG A 583 46.01 23.94 15.11
N GLU A 584 47.25 24.03 14.62
CA GLU A 584 48.13 25.18 14.86
C GLU A 584 47.50 26.50 14.39
N ARG A 585 46.94 26.51 13.18
CA ARG A 585 46.22 27.68 12.64
C ARG A 585 44.97 28.04 13.44
N ALA A 586 44.37 27.06 14.12
CA ALA A 586 43.22 27.27 15.02
C ALA A 586 43.61 27.67 16.44
N GLY A 587 44.91 27.71 16.77
CA GLY A 587 45.39 27.95 18.14
C GLY A 587 45.13 26.76 19.08
N GLU A 588 44.92 25.57 18.54
CA GLU A 588 44.69 24.34 19.31
C GLU A 588 46.01 23.62 19.61
N PRO A 589 46.12 22.92 20.76
CA PRO A 589 47.33 22.18 21.09
C PRO A 589 47.56 21.04 20.08
N PRO A 590 48.84 20.70 19.79
CA PRO A 590 49.17 19.61 18.89
C PRO A 590 48.68 18.28 19.44
N MET A 591 48.20 17.40 18.56
CA MET A 591 47.74 16.08 18.97
C MET A 591 48.90 15.12 19.13
N GLN A 592 48.86 14.32 20.20
CA GLN A 592 49.80 13.22 20.38
C GLN A 592 49.41 12.03 19.52
N GLN A 593 50.39 11.29 19.02
CA GLN A 593 50.14 10.05 18.29
C GLN A 593 49.61 8.98 19.27
N GLY A 594 48.41 8.48 19.00
CA GLY A 594 47.76 7.39 19.72
C GLY A 594 46.72 6.70 18.85
N ALA A 595 46.07 5.67 19.40
CA ALA A 595 45.06 4.90 18.65
C ALA A 595 43.89 5.76 18.18
N GLU A 596 43.39 6.67 19.02
CA GLU A 596 42.29 7.57 18.69
C GLU A 596 42.65 8.56 17.59
N SER A 597 43.86 9.12 17.64
CA SER A 597 44.34 10.11 16.67
C SER A 597 44.59 9.47 15.29
N VAL A 598 45.08 8.23 15.26
CA VAL A 598 45.21 7.43 14.03
C VAL A 598 43.85 7.16 13.42
N ARG A 599 42.88 6.73 14.24
CA ARG A 599 41.51 6.46 13.80
C ARG A 599 40.82 7.72 13.27
N PHE A 600 40.99 8.87 13.94
CA PHE A 600 40.46 10.15 13.45
C PHE A 600 41.03 10.49 12.07
N VAL A 601 42.35 10.36 11.86
CA VAL A 601 42.95 10.64 10.55
C VAL A 601 42.41 9.70 9.46
N GLN A 602 42.29 8.40 9.76
CA GLN A 602 41.73 7.43 8.80
C GLN A 602 40.29 7.77 8.44
N ASN A 603 39.45 8.10 9.43
CA ASN A 603 38.07 8.49 9.21
C ASN A 603 37.94 9.83 8.49
N ALA A 604 38.82 10.79 8.80
CA ALA A 604 38.89 12.07 8.11
C ALA A 604 39.24 11.88 6.63
N ILE A 605 40.21 11.01 6.31
CA ILE A 605 40.56 10.67 4.92
C ILE A 605 39.36 10.03 4.20
N ASN A 606 38.69 9.06 4.82
CA ASN A 606 37.51 8.43 4.23
C ASN A 606 36.40 9.47 3.96
N ALA A 607 36.08 10.30 4.95
CA ALA A 607 35.10 11.38 4.83
C ALA A 607 35.47 12.42 3.76
N LEU A 608 36.76 12.79 3.66
CA LEU A 608 37.24 13.70 2.60
C LEU A 608 37.08 13.09 1.21
N SER A 609 37.35 11.78 1.06
CA SER A 609 37.09 11.08 -0.18
C SER A 609 35.60 11.07 -0.53
N ASP A 610 34.72 10.81 0.44
CA ASP A 610 33.27 10.80 0.26
C ASP A 610 32.70 12.21 -0.01
N SER A 611 33.38 13.27 0.43
CA SER A 611 32.93 14.65 0.23
C SER A 611 32.80 15.05 -1.24
N PHE A 612 33.62 14.45 -2.12
CA PHE A 612 33.51 14.63 -3.58
C PHE A 612 32.22 14.03 -4.15
N LEU A 613 31.68 12.97 -3.52
CA LEU A 613 30.37 12.40 -3.87
C LEU A 613 29.22 13.21 -3.26
N TYR A 614 29.42 13.75 -2.05
CA TYR A 614 28.46 14.64 -1.41
C TYR A 614 28.18 15.87 -2.28
N GLY A 615 29.25 16.55 -2.73
CA GLY A 615 29.18 17.55 -3.79
C GLY A 615 28.29 18.77 -3.53
N ALA A 616 27.84 18.98 -2.29
CA ALA A 616 27.18 20.22 -1.88
C ALA A 616 28.23 21.30 -1.63
N PRO A 617 27.96 22.58 -1.96
CA PRO A 617 28.85 23.69 -1.63
C PRO A 617 28.90 23.98 -0.12
N VAL A 618 27.91 23.52 0.64
CA VAL A 618 27.82 23.70 2.09
C VAL A 618 27.33 22.45 2.80
N TYR A 619 27.81 22.28 4.03
CA TYR A 619 27.21 21.41 5.03
C TYR A 619 26.42 22.26 6.03
N LEU A 620 25.19 21.85 6.34
CA LEU A 620 24.33 22.56 7.28
C LEU A 620 24.23 21.79 8.60
N GLN A 621 24.63 22.43 9.69
CA GLN A 621 24.49 21.95 11.06
C GLN A 621 23.34 22.67 11.76
N LEU A 622 22.45 21.94 12.42
CA LEU A 622 21.33 22.53 13.17
C LEU A 622 21.79 23.05 14.54
N ASP A 623 21.48 24.32 14.83
CA ASP A 623 21.75 24.95 16.13
C ASP A 623 20.51 24.92 17.02
N SER A 624 19.34 25.29 16.45
CA SER A 624 18.06 25.27 17.15
C SER A 624 16.89 25.19 16.18
N PHE A 625 15.72 24.76 16.66
CA PHE A 625 14.51 24.69 15.85
C PHE A 625 13.25 24.99 16.66
N LYS A 626 12.21 25.46 15.96
CA LYS A 626 10.83 25.50 16.42
C LYS A 626 10.01 24.58 15.55
N GLN A 627 9.65 23.42 16.10
CA GLN A 627 8.91 22.42 15.35
C GLN A 627 7.46 22.86 15.11
N VAL A 628 7.00 22.73 13.86
CA VAL A 628 5.61 22.90 13.45
C VAL A 628 5.22 21.65 12.70
N GLN A 629 4.22 20.92 13.18
CA GLN A 629 3.75 19.71 12.53
C GLN A 629 2.53 20.00 11.65
N ALA A 630 2.27 19.13 10.68
CA ALA A 630 1.07 19.14 9.87
C ALA A 630 0.42 17.76 9.83
N SER A 631 -0.90 17.75 9.81
CA SER A 631 -1.68 16.53 9.59
C SER A 631 -2.17 16.49 8.15
N VAL A 632 -2.06 15.32 7.55
CA VAL A 632 -2.69 15.03 6.27
C VAL A 632 -3.95 14.22 6.54
N PHE A 633 -5.10 14.85 6.29
CA PHE A 633 -6.40 14.22 6.44
C PHE A 633 -6.87 13.66 5.11
N GLN A 634 -7.34 12.41 5.11
CA GLN A 634 -8.16 11.90 4.02
C GLN A 634 -9.62 12.26 4.31
N LEU A 635 -10.24 13.01 3.41
CA LEU A 635 -11.61 13.47 3.49
C LEU A 635 -12.45 12.66 2.51
N THR A 636 -13.50 12.01 3.01
CA THR A 636 -14.32 11.10 2.20
C THR A 636 -15.80 11.33 2.42
N ARG A 637 -16.54 11.52 1.33
CA ARG A 637 -18.01 11.43 1.31
C ARG A 637 -18.39 10.21 0.47
N ALA A 638 -18.99 9.21 1.13
CA ALA A 638 -19.29 7.90 0.52
C ALA A 638 -20.77 7.52 0.74
N PRO A 639 -21.69 8.02 -0.11
CA PRO A 639 -23.12 7.72 0.01
C PRO A 639 -23.45 6.23 -0.25
N GLY A 640 -22.62 5.53 -1.02
CA GLY A 640 -22.77 4.12 -1.37
C GLY A 640 -22.51 3.17 -0.21
N LYS A 641 -21.76 3.59 0.82
CA LYS A 641 -21.44 2.79 2.02
C LYS A 641 -22.67 2.10 2.62
N ASN A 642 -23.77 2.82 2.81
CA ASN A 642 -25.00 2.27 3.40
C ASN A 642 -25.67 1.25 2.49
N LEU A 643 -25.63 1.47 1.16
CA LEU A 643 -26.12 0.49 0.19
C LEU A 643 -25.28 -0.78 0.23
N VAL A 644 -23.95 -0.65 0.28
CA VAL A 644 -23.05 -1.81 0.37
C VAL A 644 -23.37 -2.65 1.62
N TYR A 645 -23.55 -2.03 2.80
CA TYR A 645 -23.93 -2.77 4.00
C TYR A 645 -25.30 -3.44 3.90
N LEU A 646 -26.30 -2.75 3.35
CA LEU A 646 -27.62 -3.35 3.10
C LEU A 646 -27.50 -4.55 2.16
N GLY A 647 -26.75 -4.40 1.08
CA GLY A 647 -26.49 -5.47 0.13
C GLY A 647 -25.76 -6.65 0.77
N SER A 648 -24.72 -6.42 1.58
CA SER A 648 -24.02 -7.48 2.33
C SER A 648 -24.97 -8.23 3.28
N LEU A 649 -25.84 -7.52 3.99
CA LEU A 649 -26.86 -8.15 4.85
C LEU A 649 -27.82 -9.02 4.03
N LEU A 650 -28.32 -8.52 2.90
CA LEU A 650 -29.18 -9.27 1.98
C LEU A 650 -28.47 -10.49 1.40
N LEU A 651 -27.17 -10.40 1.13
CA LEU A 651 -26.36 -11.50 0.61
C LEU A 651 -26.28 -12.63 1.64
N VAL A 652 -25.92 -12.29 2.88
CA VAL A 652 -25.82 -13.25 3.99
C VAL A 652 -27.17 -13.92 4.24
N ALA A 653 -28.25 -13.12 4.35
CA ALA A 653 -29.60 -13.64 4.54
C ALA A 653 -30.07 -14.51 3.36
N GLY A 654 -29.73 -14.11 2.13
CA GLY A 654 -30.09 -14.81 0.89
C GLY A 654 -29.41 -16.17 0.79
N ILE A 655 -28.10 -16.21 1.00
CA ILE A 655 -27.28 -17.44 1.03
C ILE A 655 -27.78 -18.36 2.14
N PHE A 656 -27.98 -17.85 3.36
CA PHE A 656 -28.51 -18.63 4.49
C PHE A 656 -29.86 -19.25 4.16
N SER A 657 -30.80 -18.47 3.61
CA SER A 657 -32.11 -18.97 3.22
C SER A 657 -32.04 -20.00 2.09
N MET A 658 -31.04 -19.93 1.19
CA MET A 658 -30.90 -20.88 0.09
C MET A 658 -30.29 -22.22 0.52
N PHE A 659 -29.38 -22.22 1.50
CA PHE A 659 -28.72 -23.43 1.99
C PHE A 659 -29.49 -24.13 3.11
N TYR A 660 -30.06 -23.39 4.05
CA TYR A 660 -30.66 -23.95 5.26
C TYR A 660 -32.18 -24.09 5.21
N VAL A 661 -32.88 -23.28 4.42
CA VAL A 661 -34.34 -23.43 4.25
C VAL A 661 -34.63 -24.31 3.04
N ARG A 662 -35.37 -25.40 3.25
CA ARG A 662 -35.75 -26.34 2.19
C ARG A 662 -37.26 -26.35 2.01
N GLU A 663 -37.72 -26.22 0.76
CA GLU A 663 -39.14 -26.37 0.42
C GLU A 663 -39.50 -27.87 0.44
N ARG A 664 -40.37 -28.26 1.39
CA ARG A 664 -41.00 -29.58 1.44
C ARG A 664 -42.43 -29.49 0.96
N ARG A 665 -42.84 -30.46 0.15
CA ARG A 665 -44.22 -30.64 -0.29
C ARG A 665 -44.67 -32.05 0.05
N LEU A 666 -45.88 -32.13 0.59
CA LEU A 666 -46.50 -33.37 1.04
C LEU A 666 -47.94 -33.37 0.51
N TRP A 667 -48.35 -34.50 -0.06
CA TRP A 667 -49.69 -34.69 -0.60
C TRP A 667 -50.29 -35.94 0.00
N PHE A 668 -51.57 -35.87 0.34
CA PHE A 668 -52.42 -37.02 0.64
C PHE A 668 -53.62 -37.02 -0.27
N TRP A 669 -53.87 -38.15 -0.92
CA TRP A 669 -55.01 -38.37 -1.80
C TRP A 669 -55.89 -39.46 -1.22
N LEU A 670 -57.13 -39.11 -0.88
CA LEU A 670 -58.06 -39.97 -0.15
C LEU A 670 -59.24 -40.35 -1.05
N LYS A 671 -59.51 -41.65 -1.17
CA LYS A 671 -60.67 -42.20 -1.89
C LYS A 671 -61.45 -43.15 -0.99
N ASP A 672 -62.77 -43.16 -1.14
CA ASP A 672 -63.61 -44.15 -0.47
C ASP A 672 -63.31 -45.54 -1.03
N ALA A 673 -63.14 -46.51 -0.14
CA ALA A 673 -62.93 -47.92 -0.45
C ALA A 673 -64.08 -48.75 0.15
N GLY A 674 -64.28 -49.99 -0.33
CA GLY A 674 -65.42 -50.83 0.08
C GLY A 674 -65.60 -51.00 1.60
N SER A 675 -64.52 -50.91 2.39
CA SER A 675 -64.55 -50.92 3.85
C SER A 675 -63.56 -49.93 4.49
N GLY A 676 -63.59 -48.66 4.08
CA GLY A 676 -62.77 -47.60 4.68
C GLY A 676 -62.33 -46.53 3.67
N VAL A 677 -61.11 -46.00 3.85
CA VAL A 677 -60.52 -44.97 2.99
C VAL A 677 -59.13 -45.40 2.53
N ASP A 678 -58.91 -45.39 1.23
CA ASP A 678 -57.59 -45.57 0.63
C ASP A 678 -56.86 -44.23 0.59
N VAL A 679 -55.68 -44.17 1.20
CA VAL A 679 -54.87 -42.95 1.29
C VAL A 679 -53.53 -43.15 0.57
N VAL A 680 -53.25 -42.33 -0.44
CA VAL A 680 -51.94 -42.27 -1.10
C VAL A 680 -51.20 -41.04 -0.62
N MET A 681 -50.05 -41.23 0.03
CA MET A 681 -49.11 -40.20 0.44
C MET A 681 -47.99 -40.09 -0.58
N ALA A 682 -47.60 -38.86 -0.93
CA ALA A 682 -46.37 -38.59 -1.65
C ALA A 682 -45.65 -37.38 -1.04
N MET A 683 -44.32 -37.44 -0.98
CA MET A 683 -43.48 -36.34 -0.50
C MET A 683 -42.46 -35.94 -1.56
N SER A 684 -42.14 -34.64 -1.63
CA SER A 684 -41.06 -34.15 -2.49
C SER A 684 -40.31 -32.97 -1.90
N THR A 685 -39.06 -32.85 -2.32
CA THR A 685 -38.15 -31.76 -2.01
C THR A 685 -37.50 -31.26 -3.30
N ALA A 686 -37.09 -30.00 -3.32
CA ALA A 686 -36.38 -29.41 -4.46
C ALA A 686 -34.94 -29.95 -4.62
N ARG A 687 -34.30 -30.45 -3.56
CA ARG A 687 -32.97 -31.08 -3.57
C ARG A 687 -33.00 -32.37 -2.74
N LYS A 688 -32.64 -33.50 -3.36
CA LYS A 688 -32.51 -34.80 -2.69
C LYS A 688 -31.21 -34.82 -1.89
N THR A 689 -31.29 -35.12 -0.59
CA THR A 689 -30.15 -35.26 0.33
C THR A 689 -30.35 -36.54 1.14
N PHE A 690 -29.28 -37.14 1.70
CA PHE A 690 -29.40 -38.34 2.54
C PHE A 690 -30.37 -38.15 3.72
N ASP A 691 -30.46 -36.95 4.29
CA ASP A 691 -31.41 -36.64 5.38
C ASP A 691 -32.88 -36.71 4.96
N PHE A 692 -33.18 -36.55 3.66
CA PHE A 692 -34.56 -36.53 3.17
C PHE A 692 -35.19 -37.92 3.22
N GLU A 693 -34.39 -38.99 3.05
CA GLU A 693 -34.88 -40.36 3.15
C GLU A 693 -35.35 -40.66 4.58
N LYS A 694 -34.56 -40.26 5.57
CA LYS A 694 -34.93 -40.37 6.99
C LYS A 694 -36.17 -39.54 7.32
N GLU A 695 -36.24 -38.31 6.82
CA GLU A 695 -37.40 -37.42 7.00
C GLU A 695 -38.67 -38.04 6.37
N PHE A 696 -38.56 -38.66 5.18
CA PHE A 696 -39.67 -39.34 4.53
C PHE A 696 -40.16 -40.54 5.33
N VAL A 697 -39.27 -41.43 5.77
CA VAL A 697 -39.63 -42.60 6.60
C VAL A 697 -40.32 -42.17 7.89
N GLN A 698 -39.77 -41.17 8.60
CA GLN A 698 -40.39 -40.62 9.81
C GLN A 698 -41.78 -40.02 9.53
N THR A 699 -41.92 -39.28 8.42
CA THR A 699 -43.21 -38.67 8.05
C THR A 699 -44.24 -39.73 7.65
N ARG A 700 -43.80 -40.78 6.96
CA ARG A 700 -44.63 -41.94 6.58
C ARG A 700 -45.15 -42.65 7.82
N ASP A 701 -44.25 -43.02 8.72
CA ASP A 701 -44.59 -43.79 9.92
C ASP A 701 -45.50 -42.95 10.84
N ALA A 702 -45.24 -41.65 10.97
CA ALA A 702 -46.10 -40.75 11.73
C ALA A 702 -47.49 -40.53 11.09
N ALA A 703 -47.57 -40.49 9.75
CA ALA A 703 -48.85 -40.44 9.05
C ALA A 703 -49.65 -41.73 9.21
N GLY A 704 -48.99 -42.89 9.13
CA GLY A 704 -49.60 -44.20 9.42
C GLY A 704 -50.10 -44.30 10.86
N ALA A 705 -49.30 -43.84 11.84
CA ALA A 705 -49.70 -43.78 13.24
C ALA A 705 -50.92 -42.85 13.46
N ALA A 706 -50.96 -41.70 12.79
CA ALA A 706 -52.10 -40.80 12.85
C ALA A 706 -53.37 -41.43 12.26
N LEU A 707 -53.25 -42.24 11.20
CA LEU A 707 -54.35 -42.95 10.55
C LEU A 707 -54.70 -44.29 11.22
N HIS A 708 -53.96 -44.71 12.25
CA HIS A 708 -54.01 -46.05 12.83
C HIS A 708 -53.90 -47.17 11.78
N ALA A 709 -53.06 -46.96 10.75
CA ALA A 709 -52.90 -47.85 9.61
C ALA A 709 -51.42 -48.07 9.26
N ALA A 710 -51.04 -49.32 8.98
CA ALA A 710 -49.72 -49.64 8.47
C ALA A 710 -49.60 -49.35 6.96
N PRO A 711 -48.44 -48.90 6.46
CA PRO A 711 -48.24 -48.68 5.03
C PRO A 711 -48.22 -50.02 4.27
N ARG A 712 -48.99 -50.10 3.17
CA ARG A 712 -49.14 -51.32 2.34
C ARG A 712 -47.83 -51.78 1.68
N ASP A 713 -46.90 -50.86 1.40
CA ASP A 713 -45.61 -51.12 0.73
C ASP A 713 -44.43 -51.34 1.71
N ALA A 714 -44.67 -51.75 2.96
CA ALA A 714 -43.60 -52.03 3.92
C ALA A 714 -42.84 -53.32 3.58
N ALA A 715 -41.89 -53.26 2.64
CA ALA A 715 -40.84 -54.28 2.56
C ALA A 715 -40.02 -54.27 3.87
N PRO A 716 -39.71 -55.42 4.49
CA PRO A 716 -38.90 -55.46 5.70
C PRO A 716 -37.49 -54.91 5.40
N ALA A 717 -36.97 -54.10 6.32
CA ALA A 717 -35.62 -53.56 6.22
C ALA A 717 -34.60 -54.69 6.03
N SER A 718 -34.01 -54.79 4.83
CA SER A 718 -32.89 -55.70 4.59
C SER A 718 -31.71 -55.26 5.45
N ALA A 719 -31.24 -56.15 6.32
CA ALA A 719 -30.05 -55.98 7.15
C ALA A 719 -28.83 -55.57 6.32
N PRO A 720 -27.90 -54.76 6.87
CA PRO A 720 -26.70 -54.34 6.14
C PRO A 720 -25.82 -55.56 5.82
N ARG A 721 -25.58 -55.79 4.53
CA ARG A 721 -24.58 -56.76 4.04
C ARG A 721 -23.18 -56.28 4.47
N PRO A 722 -22.30 -57.13 5.01
CA PRO A 722 -20.93 -56.73 5.31
C PRO A 722 -20.18 -56.40 4.00
N PRO A 723 -19.23 -55.45 4.02
CA PRO A 723 -18.50 -55.07 2.82
C PRO A 723 -17.66 -56.25 2.33
N ALA A 724 -17.84 -56.63 1.06
CA ALA A 724 -16.96 -57.56 0.38
C ALA A 724 -15.56 -56.93 0.29
N GLY A 725 -14.55 -57.67 0.72
CA GLY A 725 -13.15 -57.28 0.64
C GLY A 725 -12.76 -56.95 -0.80
N GLY A 726 -12.38 -55.69 -1.02
CA GLY A 726 -11.67 -55.23 -2.20
C GLY A 726 -10.26 -54.88 -1.79
N GLY A 727 -9.29 -55.54 -2.43
CA GLY A 727 -7.89 -55.53 -2.08
C GLY A 727 -7.20 -54.18 -2.14
N SER A 728 -6.07 -54.17 -1.44
CA SER A 728 -4.97 -53.22 -1.51
C SER A 728 -4.62 -52.82 -2.94
N GLU A 729 -4.55 -51.52 -3.20
CA GLU A 729 -3.46 -50.98 -4.01
C GLU A 729 -3.02 -49.61 -3.46
N ASP A 730 -1.74 -49.38 -3.65
CA ASP A 730 -0.81 -48.69 -2.77
C ASP A 730 -0.93 -47.15 -2.82
N SER A 731 -0.46 -46.52 -1.75
CA SER A 731 -0.20 -45.09 -1.70
C SER A 731 1.26 -44.80 -2.02
N THR A 732 1.53 -43.56 -2.45
CA THR A 732 2.80 -42.81 -2.62
C THR A 732 3.07 -42.52 -4.10
N ARG A 733 3.16 -41.26 -4.56
CA ARG A 733 3.63 -40.02 -3.94
C ARG A 733 3.08 -38.81 -4.69
#